data_AF-A0A0J7KCJ5-F1
#
_entry.id   AF-A0A0J7KCJ5-F1
#
_cell.length_a   1.000
_cell.length_b   1.000
_cell.length_c   1.000
_cell.angle_alpha   90.00
_cell.angle_beta   90.00
_cell.angle_gamma   90.00
#
_symmetry.space_group_name_H-M   'P 1'
#
loop_
_entity.id
_entity.type
_entity.pdbx_description
1 polymer ?
#
loop_
_entity_poly.entity_id
_entity_poly.type
_entity_poly.pdbx_seq_one_letter_code
_entity_poly.pdbx_strand_id
1 'polypeptide(L)'
;MQIFFQDCQVVIKEPYRDGKNSTWTYMGFMKPHEGSVLNFTIDDIRRSMCPPDPNGPCADWKSEQNRLWAQLPLRSRSALAQPAVCLEAGKRYNLLLQFRKFTSHVDTPSASILVDSIVLKPKIEVISFFKIPGVGELRHQEYERYYCNEFFNDVNNVWSNVPDICKKYQNSIGYYVFDGAHSCECNPMGSRSLLCENYGGLCPCKPNVVGRRCDRCAPGTYGFGPEGCIPCDCDGVGALDNFCDVETGRCKCRPNTYGRTCGQCEPGFWNFPHCQRCECNGHADSCDSKTGACIGCRDYTTGHNCDRCVDDFYGDRRIGVDIPCRACPCPGTRESGHSYANSCSLDSVTQDVVCECFDGYSGSRCEHCAENFYGNPEIPGVSCELCNYNNTDLRRAGNCDPHTGHCLQCLFYIDGPNCEICKAGFYGDALQQDCQDCRCNVLGTDKTAGPCDHRTGQCPCLPHVIGQLCDSCEENHWKIASGQGCDPCECDAVGSISDRCNPFDGTCECRLGFGGRRCNECQKNFWGNPNVECYPCECDVIGSASQQCDRETGLCVCHKGIGGEKCDQCDRGYHGEAPQCSPCGECFDNWDLILDGLRNKTNAVIREASRIQKVGTTGVYSQEFDDMEESLNEVWDLFGNTTIRSQDLDALDDLADELGKNISDSAKQLEEANNLLENLSQRISIGDVALKKLRNRTDSLHEAVADLRENVTRLQEEDLQGVLNVTQQRWPSSTGRPRKWRTTPYGNVLADAERFRKHTENLLAKNRASVDEAQERNKKSLTKLNKKLKMFGMNIPELNLQSGSNVTDCSIVCGGAGCGFCG
;
A
#
# COMPACT_ATOMS: atom_id res chain seq x y z
N MET A 1 -60.07 55.74 49.78
CA MET A 1 -58.78 55.76 50.49
C MET A 1 -57.62 55.37 49.57
N GLN A 2 -56.83 56.35 49.12
CA GLN A 2 -55.50 56.16 48.50
C GLN A 2 -54.44 56.53 49.54
N ILE A 3 -53.42 55.69 49.72
CA ILE A 3 -52.28 55.90 50.62
C ILE A 3 -51.04 56.12 49.75
N PHE A 4 -50.33 57.24 49.95
CA PHE A 4 -49.04 57.53 49.30
C PHE A 4 -47.88 57.18 50.23
N PHE A 5 -46.78 56.67 49.66
CA PHE A 5 -45.67 56.05 50.39
C PHE A 5 -44.39 56.91 50.41
N GLN A 6 -43.87 57.17 51.61
CA GLN A 6 -42.44 57.39 51.88
C GLN A 6 -42.10 56.54 53.12
N ASP A 7 -41.10 55.64 53.00
CA ASP A 7 -40.46 54.89 54.09
C ASP A 7 -41.30 53.92 54.95
N CYS A 8 -42.21 53.13 54.34
CA CYS A 8 -42.94 52.05 55.03
C CYS A 8 -42.94 50.73 54.24
N GLN A 9 -42.84 49.59 54.94
CA GLN A 9 -42.91 48.26 54.33
C GLN A 9 -44.36 47.74 54.35
N VAL A 10 -44.93 47.43 53.18
CA VAL A 10 -46.22 46.71 53.09
C VAL A 10 -45.99 45.24 53.41
N VAL A 11 -46.70 44.71 54.40
CA VAL A 11 -46.66 43.30 54.81
C VAL A 11 -47.94 42.64 54.34
N ILE A 12 -47.87 42.03 53.16
CA ILE A 12 -48.97 41.24 52.59
C ILE A 12 -48.98 39.88 53.28
N LYS A 13 -50.12 39.44 53.81
CA LYS A 13 -50.26 38.12 54.45
C LYS A 13 -51.21 37.25 53.66
N GLU A 14 -50.80 36.00 53.42
CA GLU A 14 -51.69 34.96 52.91
C GLU A 14 -52.83 34.71 53.91
N PRO A 15 -54.09 34.56 53.43
CA PRO A 15 -55.16 34.03 54.25
C PRO A 15 -54.78 32.66 54.83
N TYR A 16 -55.32 32.33 56.00
CA TYR A 16 -55.12 31.03 56.64
C TYR A 16 -55.55 29.89 55.71
N ARG A 17 -54.60 29.00 55.33
CA ARG A 17 -54.84 27.86 54.41
C ARG A 17 -55.86 26.86 54.95
N ASP A 18 -56.07 26.86 56.26
CA ASP A 18 -57.03 26.06 57.01
C ASP A 18 -58.46 26.64 57.03
N GLY A 19 -58.75 27.68 56.23
CA GLY A 19 -60.09 28.23 56.06
C GLY A 19 -60.57 29.09 57.23
N LYS A 20 -59.68 29.45 58.16
CA LYS A 20 -59.99 30.38 59.26
C LYS A 20 -60.21 31.79 58.72
N ASN A 21 -61.16 32.52 59.31
CA ASN A 21 -61.37 33.93 59.01
C ASN A 21 -60.08 34.73 59.26
N SER A 22 -59.71 35.56 58.29
CA SER A 22 -58.58 36.47 58.44
C SER A 22 -58.90 37.49 59.53
N THR A 23 -57.92 37.83 60.36
CA THR A 23 -58.09 38.81 61.45
C THR A 23 -57.78 40.25 61.04
N TRP A 24 -57.59 40.46 59.73
CA TRP A 24 -57.20 41.72 59.11
C TRP A 24 -58.01 41.97 57.85
N THR A 25 -58.01 43.21 57.37
CA THR A 25 -58.74 43.60 56.16
C THR A 25 -57.81 43.72 54.95
N TYR A 26 -58.38 43.59 53.75
CA TYR A 26 -57.67 43.79 52.49
C TYR A 26 -56.45 42.84 52.30
N MET A 27 -55.31 43.38 51.84
CA MET A 27 -54.12 42.60 51.45
C MET A 27 -53.20 42.25 52.64
N GLY A 28 -53.35 42.87 53.81
CA GLY A 28 -52.45 42.66 54.93
C GLY A 28 -52.29 43.89 55.81
N PHE A 29 -51.06 44.16 56.24
CA PHE A 29 -50.73 45.22 57.19
C PHE A 29 -49.69 46.17 56.62
N MET A 30 -49.64 47.38 57.16
CA MET A 30 -48.48 48.25 57.04
C MET A 30 -47.53 48.00 58.21
N LYS A 31 -46.23 47.84 57.94
CA LYS A 31 -45.19 47.83 58.97
C LYS A 31 -44.46 49.18 58.93
N PRO A 32 -44.90 50.17 59.72
CA PRO A 32 -44.18 51.43 59.88
C PRO A 32 -42.82 51.19 60.55
N HIS A 33 -41.80 51.90 60.08
CA HIS A 33 -40.50 51.99 60.75
C HIS A 33 -40.55 53.05 61.87
N GLU A 34 -39.59 53.01 62.80
CA GLU A 34 -39.49 54.03 63.84
C GLU A 34 -39.30 55.43 63.21
N GLY A 35 -40.09 56.42 63.65
CA GLY A 35 -40.08 57.77 63.08
C GLY A 35 -40.86 57.96 61.77
N SER A 36 -41.40 56.88 61.18
CA SER A 36 -42.24 56.98 59.98
C SER A 36 -43.61 57.60 60.26
N VAL A 37 -44.22 58.16 59.21
CA VAL A 37 -45.54 58.79 59.26
C VAL A 37 -46.44 58.13 58.24
N LEU A 38 -47.57 57.58 58.68
CA LEU A 38 -48.61 57.07 57.79
C LEU A 38 -49.64 58.17 57.50
N ASN A 39 -49.85 58.48 56.22
CA ASN A 39 -50.84 59.45 55.79
C ASN A 39 -52.12 58.76 55.32
N PHE A 40 -53.19 58.93 56.07
CA PHE A 40 -54.53 58.45 55.75
C PHE A 40 -55.36 59.59 55.19
N THR A 41 -55.69 59.53 53.90
CA THR A 41 -56.67 60.45 53.32
C THR A 41 -58.08 59.97 53.66
N ILE A 42 -58.85 60.81 54.34
CA ILE A 42 -60.27 60.62 54.60
C ILE A 42 -61.05 61.50 53.62
N ASP A 43 -61.79 60.86 52.73
CA ASP A 43 -62.69 61.41 51.73
C ASP A 43 -64.12 60.86 51.92
N ASP A 44 -65.14 61.58 51.45
CA ASP A 44 -66.55 61.13 51.45
C ASP A 44 -67.20 60.89 52.84
N ILE A 45 -66.93 61.75 53.83
CA ILE A 45 -67.78 61.83 55.04
C ILE A 45 -69.15 62.35 54.59
N ARG A 46 -70.25 61.68 54.92
CA ARG A 46 -71.59 61.91 54.30
C ARG A 46 -72.56 62.82 55.07
N ARG A 47 -72.22 63.29 56.28
CA ARG A 47 -72.97 64.39 56.93
C ARG A 47 -72.13 65.50 57.60
N SER A 48 -72.29 66.69 57.06
CA SER A 48 -72.45 68.01 57.68
C SER A 48 -72.77 68.98 56.55
N MET A 49 -73.60 69.98 56.81
CA MET A 49 -73.73 71.09 55.89
C MET A 49 -72.37 71.80 55.77
N CYS A 50 -72.11 72.27 54.56
CA CYS A 50 -70.83 72.66 53.96
C CYS A 50 -70.22 73.94 54.60
N PRO A 51 -69.09 74.45 54.04
CA PRO A 51 -67.82 74.95 54.68
C PRO A 51 -67.72 75.10 56.22
N PRO A 52 -66.54 75.45 56.80
CA PRO A 52 -66.49 75.83 58.21
C PRO A 52 -67.35 77.08 58.41
N ASP A 53 -68.56 76.87 58.91
CA ASP A 53 -69.49 77.90 59.35
C ASP A 53 -69.02 78.38 60.74
N PRO A 54 -68.82 79.68 60.96
CA PRO A 54 -68.61 80.26 62.29
C PRO A 54 -69.68 79.90 63.33
N ASN A 55 -70.84 79.36 62.89
CA ASN A 55 -71.94 78.85 63.70
C ASN A 55 -72.24 77.34 63.48
N GLY A 56 -71.33 76.61 62.81
CA GLY A 56 -71.47 75.17 62.55
C GLY A 56 -71.23 74.30 63.80
N PRO A 57 -71.60 73.00 63.75
CA PRO A 57 -71.50 72.10 64.92
C PRO A 57 -70.06 71.83 65.38
N CYS A 58 -69.06 72.09 64.53
CA CYS A 58 -67.62 72.04 64.89
C CYS A 58 -66.99 73.44 65.06
N ALA A 59 -67.77 74.54 65.10
CA ALA A 59 -67.26 75.92 65.13
C ALA A 59 -66.44 76.24 66.40
N ASP A 60 -66.77 75.60 67.52
CA ASP A 60 -66.05 75.75 68.80
C ASP A 60 -64.73 74.95 68.86
N TRP A 61 -64.36 74.25 67.78
CA TRP A 61 -63.21 73.35 67.76
C TRP A 61 -61.88 74.11 67.67
N LYS A 62 -61.00 73.93 68.66
CA LYS A 62 -59.70 74.62 68.73
C LYS A 62 -58.59 73.80 68.07
N SER A 63 -57.61 74.49 67.47
CA SER A 63 -56.45 73.87 66.80
C SER A 63 -55.64 72.90 67.70
N GLU A 64 -55.62 73.13 69.01
CA GLU A 64 -54.95 72.26 70.00
C GLU A 64 -55.61 70.87 70.14
N GLN A 65 -56.88 70.74 69.74
CA GLN A 65 -57.63 69.47 69.78
C GLN A 65 -57.43 68.62 68.51
N ASN A 66 -56.60 69.07 67.55
CA ASN A 66 -56.26 68.33 66.32
C ASN A 66 -55.17 67.26 66.53
N ARG A 67 -54.56 67.19 67.73
CA ARG A 67 -53.56 66.18 68.08
C ARG A 67 -54.20 65.08 68.92
N LEU A 68 -54.29 63.91 68.31
CA LEU A 68 -54.85 62.71 68.88
C LEU A 68 -53.73 61.83 69.43
N TRP A 69 -53.94 61.21 70.59
CA TRP A 69 -53.01 60.30 71.23
C TRP A 69 -53.66 58.94 71.40
N ALA A 70 -52.92 57.89 71.09
CA ALA A 70 -53.33 56.52 71.33
C ALA A 70 -52.11 55.74 71.80
N GLN A 71 -52.31 54.89 72.81
CA GLN A 71 -51.33 53.91 73.23
C GLN A 71 -51.96 52.53 73.01
N LEU A 72 -51.22 51.59 72.45
CA LEU A 72 -51.67 50.21 72.26
C LEU A 72 -51.29 49.38 73.50
N PRO A 73 -52.24 48.93 74.33
CA PRO A 73 -51.93 48.08 75.48
C PRO A 73 -51.31 46.73 75.10
N LEU A 74 -50.63 46.11 76.05
CA LEU A 74 -50.16 44.73 75.92
C LEU A 74 -51.34 43.79 75.63
N ARG A 75 -51.19 42.93 74.62
CA ARG A 75 -52.19 41.94 74.17
C ARG A 75 -53.47 42.52 73.56
N SER A 76 -53.54 43.82 73.26
CA SER A 76 -54.66 44.36 72.48
C SER A 76 -54.34 44.41 70.98
N ARG A 77 -55.38 44.43 70.15
CA ARG A 77 -55.28 44.57 68.67
C ARG A 77 -55.81 45.89 68.13
N SER A 78 -56.42 46.70 68.99
CA SER A 78 -56.96 48.01 68.66
C SER A 78 -56.69 48.98 69.83
N ALA A 79 -56.71 50.28 69.52
CA ALA A 79 -56.60 51.36 70.49
C ALA A 79 -57.53 52.51 70.06
N LEU A 80 -58.24 53.09 71.02
CA LEU A 80 -59.07 54.27 70.79
C LEU A 80 -58.21 55.53 70.95
N ALA A 81 -58.24 56.40 69.94
CA ALA A 81 -57.54 57.68 70.00
C ALA A 81 -58.34 58.71 70.81
N GLN A 82 -57.65 59.49 71.65
CA GLN A 82 -58.24 60.56 72.47
C GLN A 82 -57.47 61.87 72.31
N PRO A 83 -58.14 63.05 72.39
CA PRO A 83 -59.60 63.25 72.49
C PRO A 83 -60.35 62.81 71.23
N ALA A 84 -61.69 62.86 71.19
CA ALA A 84 -62.42 62.64 69.92
C ALA A 84 -62.09 63.75 68.91
N VAL A 85 -62.41 63.57 67.62
CA VAL A 85 -62.25 64.62 66.60
C VAL A 85 -63.59 64.94 65.94
N CYS A 86 -63.83 66.22 65.65
CA CYS A 86 -64.99 66.69 64.90
C CYS A 86 -64.63 66.75 63.40
N LEU A 87 -65.34 66.02 62.55
CA LEU A 87 -65.11 65.97 61.10
C LEU A 87 -66.40 66.29 60.34
N GLU A 88 -66.27 67.00 59.22
CA GLU A 88 -67.39 67.49 58.39
C GLU A 88 -67.53 66.73 57.07
N ALA A 89 -68.74 66.69 56.50
CA ALA A 89 -68.96 66.05 55.21
C ALA A 89 -68.48 66.85 54.01
N GLY A 90 -68.20 66.13 52.92
CA GLY A 90 -67.76 66.74 51.66
C GLY A 90 -66.41 67.45 51.78
N LYS A 91 -65.72 67.29 52.92
CA LYS A 91 -64.37 67.79 53.18
C LYS A 91 -63.39 66.63 53.15
N ARG A 92 -62.17 66.93 52.70
CA ARG A 92 -61.06 65.98 52.65
C ARG A 92 -60.12 66.28 53.79
N TYR A 93 -59.86 65.28 54.63
CA TYR A 93 -58.94 65.37 55.76
C TYR A 93 -57.76 64.43 55.54
N ASN A 94 -56.59 64.83 56.02
CA ASN A 94 -55.41 63.97 56.06
C ASN A 94 -55.06 63.68 57.53
N LEU A 95 -55.20 62.43 57.93
CA LEU A 95 -54.82 61.97 59.25
C LEU A 95 -53.40 61.42 59.19
N LEU A 96 -52.48 62.11 59.88
CA LEU A 96 -51.08 61.74 59.95
C LEU A 96 -50.83 60.94 61.24
N LEU A 97 -50.59 59.65 61.09
CA LEU A 97 -50.27 58.76 62.21
C LEU A 97 -48.75 58.66 62.35
N GLN A 98 -48.22 59.25 63.43
CA GLN A 98 -46.79 59.25 63.73
C GLN A 98 -46.47 58.25 64.85
N PHE A 99 -45.52 57.35 64.62
CA PHE A 99 -45.09 56.36 65.60
C PHE A 99 -43.91 56.90 66.43
N ARG A 100 -44.11 56.98 67.75
CA ARG A 100 -43.07 57.41 68.72
C ARG A 100 -42.55 56.23 69.52
N LYS A 101 -41.28 56.28 69.92
CA LYS A 101 -40.61 55.24 70.73
C LYS A 101 -41.32 55.05 72.06
N PHE A 102 -41.59 53.79 72.43
CA PHE A 102 -42.02 53.44 73.79
C PHE A 102 -40.81 53.61 74.71
N THR A 103 -40.86 54.59 75.62
CA THR A 103 -39.76 54.86 76.56
C THR A 103 -39.65 53.74 77.59
N SER A 104 -38.72 52.81 77.34
CA SER A 104 -38.00 52.07 78.38
C SER A 104 -36.51 52.14 78.03
N HIS A 105 -35.63 52.23 79.02
CA HIS A 105 -34.18 52.45 78.88
C HIS A 105 -33.40 51.28 78.21
N VAL A 106 -34.01 50.56 77.27
CA VAL A 106 -33.44 49.41 76.57
C VAL A 106 -33.79 49.52 75.08
N ASP A 107 -32.77 49.55 74.22
CA ASP A 107 -32.96 49.43 72.77
C ASP A 107 -33.44 48.01 72.44
N THR A 108 -34.71 47.88 72.04
CA THR A 108 -35.25 46.64 71.47
C THR A 108 -35.44 46.84 69.96
N PRO A 109 -34.46 46.49 69.11
CA PRO A 109 -34.55 46.65 67.66
C PRO A 109 -35.56 45.72 66.97
N SER A 110 -36.28 44.87 67.72
CA SER A 110 -37.20 43.85 67.20
C SER A 110 -38.69 44.17 67.36
N ALA A 111 -39.06 45.24 68.07
CA ALA A 111 -40.47 45.57 68.29
C ALA A 111 -41.04 46.32 67.06
N SER A 112 -41.87 45.65 66.25
CA SER A 112 -42.58 46.26 65.12
C SER A 112 -44.09 46.19 65.30
N ILE A 113 -44.78 47.29 65.02
CA ILE A 113 -46.25 47.34 64.97
C ILE A 113 -46.71 47.05 63.54
N LEU A 114 -47.81 46.32 63.41
CA LEU A 114 -48.50 46.09 62.13
C LEU A 114 -49.84 46.82 62.17
N VAL A 115 -50.04 47.76 61.26
CA VAL A 115 -51.25 48.59 61.16
C VAL A 115 -52.14 48.01 60.07
N ASP A 116 -53.33 47.56 60.43
CA ASP A 116 -54.35 47.08 59.49
C ASP A 116 -55.15 48.26 58.91
N SER A 117 -55.92 48.93 59.76
CA SER A 117 -56.82 50.00 59.35
C SER A 117 -57.04 51.06 60.45
N ILE A 118 -57.61 52.21 60.06
CA ILE A 118 -58.13 53.22 60.98
C ILE A 118 -59.64 53.30 60.77
N VAL A 119 -60.39 53.25 61.87
CA VAL A 119 -61.87 53.25 61.85
C VAL A 119 -62.37 54.55 62.47
N LEU A 120 -63.22 55.27 61.73
CA LEU A 120 -63.93 56.44 62.24
C LEU A 120 -65.25 55.98 62.87
N LYS A 121 -65.42 56.27 64.16
CA LYS A 121 -66.59 55.88 64.93
C LYS A 121 -67.37 57.12 65.41
N PRO A 122 -68.67 57.22 65.14
CA PRO A 122 -69.47 58.33 65.64
C PRO A 122 -69.60 58.25 67.16
N LYS A 123 -69.45 59.39 67.85
CA LYS A 123 -69.65 59.46 69.30
C LYS A 123 -71.15 59.38 69.61
N ILE A 124 -71.57 58.37 70.37
CA ILE A 124 -73.00 58.15 70.64
C ILE A 124 -73.63 59.29 71.45
N GLU A 125 -72.85 59.92 72.34
CA GLU A 125 -73.30 61.03 73.19
C GLU A 125 -73.75 62.26 72.39
N VAL A 126 -73.26 62.43 71.15
CA VAL A 126 -73.65 63.59 70.33
C VAL A 126 -74.95 63.38 69.57
N ILE A 127 -75.44 62.14 69.48
CA ILE A 127 -76.61 61.76 68.69
C ILE A 127 -77.89 62.22 69.39
N SER A 128 -78.77 62.89 68.63
CA SER A 128 -79.95 63.58 69.17
C SER A 128 -80.86 62.70 70.03
N PHE A 129 -81.06 61.44 69.70
CA PHE A 129 -81.97 60.55 70.42
C PHE A 129 -81.43 59.97 71.74
N PHE A 130 -80.13 60.16 72.03
CA PHE A 130 -79.53 59.94 73.35
C PHE A 130 -79.52 61.23 74.21
N LYS A 131 -79.63 62.42 73.59
CA LYS A 131 -79.65 63.71 74.29
C LYS A 131 -81.01 64.15 74.83
N ILE A 132 -82.10 63.48 74.42
CA ILE A 132 -83.45 63.86 74.84
C ILE A 132 -83.55 63.74 76.37
N PRO A 133 -83.88 64.81 77.12
CA PRO A 133 -83.98 64.75 78.57
C PRO A 133 -84.95 63.64 79.04
N GLY A 134 -84.54 62.87 80.04
CA GLY A 134 -85.29 61.71 80.56
C GLY A 134 -85.18 60.46 79.68
N VAL A 135 -85.78 60.47 78.49
CA VAL A 135 -85.85 59.26 77.63
C VAL A 135 -84.49 58.91 76.99
N GLY A 136 -83.71 59.91 76.60
CA GLY A 136 -82.38 59.74 76.03
C GLY A 136 -81.38 59.20 77.04
N GLU A 137 -81.45 59.68 78.29
CA GLU A 137 -80.63 59.19 79.41
C GLU A 137 -80.89 57.71 79.69
N LEU A 138 -82.16 57.29 79.71
CA LEU A 138 -82.53 55.87 79.85
C LEU A 138 -81.99 55.00 78.71
N ARG A 139 -82.04 55.51 77.46
CA ARG A 139 -81.47 54.81 76.30
C ARG A 139 -79.95 54.71 76.39
N HIS A 140 -79.29 55.76 76.86
CA HIS A 140 -77.84 55.78 77.02
C HIS A 140 -77.40 54.77 78.09
N GLN A 141 -78.07 54.77 79.24
CA GLN A 141 -77.84 53.78 80.31
C GLN A 141 -78.11 52.36 79.83
N GLU A 142 -79.14 52.12 79.02
CA GLU A 142 -79.41 50.80 78.43
C GLU A 142 -78.31 50.38 77.44
N TYR A 143 -77.85 51.29 76.59
CA TYR A 143 -76.75 51.03 75.65
C TYR A 143 -75.44 50.66 76.35
N GLU A 144 -75.08 51.39 77.41
CA GLU A 144 -73.90 51.13 78.24
C GLU A 144 -74.04 49.84 79.07
N ARG A 145 -75.23 49.60 79.65
CA ARG A 145 -75.51 48.39 80.46
C ARG A 145 -75.29 47.10 79.68
N TYR A 146 -75.61 47.09 78.39
CA TYR A 146 -75.42 45.92 77.51
C TYR A 146 -74.06 45.93 76.80
N TYR A 147 -73.15 46.85 77.14
CA TYR A 147 -71.83 46.99 76.54
C TYR A 147 -71.88 47.02 75.01
N CYS A 148 -72.94 47.62 74.44
CA CYS A 148 -73.17 47.59 72.99
C CYS A 148 -71.99 48.18 72.22
N ASN A 149 -71.27 49.13 72.82
CA ASN A 149 -70.09 49.75 72.25
C ASN A 149 -68.94 48.77 71.96
N GLU A 150 -68.77 47.73 72.78
CA GLU A 150 -67.67 46.76 72.69
C GLU A 150 -67.86 45.77 71.54
N PHE A 151 -69.09 45.34 71.28
CA PHE A 151 -69.41 44.45 70.16
C PHE A 151 -69.00 45.03 68.81
N PHE A 152 -69.08 46.35 68.65
CA PHE A 152 -68.73 47.07 67.42
C PHE A 152 -67.28 47.59 67.39
N ASN A 153 -66.48 47.33 68.43
CA ASN A 153 -65.05 47.67 68.45
C ASN A 153 -64.16 46.56 67.87
N ASP A 154 -64.67 45.32 67.78
CA ASP A 154 -63.95 44.20 67.18
C ASP A 154 -64.43 43.97 65.74
N VAL A 155 -63.51 44.11 64.79
CA VAL A 155 -63.76 43.92 63.36
C VAL A 155 -64.09 42.45 63.02
N ASN A 156 -63.72 41.51 63.90
CA ASN A 156 -63.90 40.07 63.70
C ASN A 156 -65.17 39.50 64.33
N ASN A 157 -65.98 40.32 64.99
CA ASN A 157 -67.20 39.82 65.62
C ASN A 157 -68.28 39.50 64.58
N VAL A 158 -68.78 38.26 64.63
CA VAL A 158 -69.91 37.82 63.81
C VAL A 158 -71.18 38.50 64.32
N TRP A 159 -71.87 39.25 63.45
CA TRP A 159 -73.11 39.99 63.77
C TRP A 159 -74.24 39.10 64.34
N SER A 160 -74.13 37.77 64.19
CA SER A 160 -75.02 36.78 64.79
C SER A 160 -75.02 36.79 66.32
N ASN A 161 -73.90 37.20 66.94
CA ASN A 161 -73.70 37.13 68.39
C ASN A 161 -74.08 38.44 69.11
N VAL A 162 -74.55 39.44 68.36
CA VAL A 162 -74.92 40.75 68.92
C VAL A 162 -76.33 40.67 69.53
N PRO A 163 -76.52 41.08 70.81
CA PRO A 163 -77.85 41.13 71.42
C PRO A 163 -78.83 42.00 70.63
N ASP A 164 -80.10 41.60 70.57
CA ASP A 164 -81.11 42.32 69.77
C ASP A 164 -81.33 43.76 70.24
N ILE A 165 -81.09 44.03 71.53
CA ILE A 165 -81.11 45.39 72.08
C ILE A 165 -80.02 46.27 71.45
N CYS A 166 -78.81 45.74 71.26
CA CYS A 166 -77.73 46.44 70.60
C CYS A 166 -77.98 46.59 69.10
N LYS A 167 -78.59 45.58 68.43
CA LYS A 167 -79.04 45.70 67.02
C LYS A 167 -80.07 46.82 66.84
N LYS A 168 -81.03 46.94 67.75
CA LYS A 168 -82.04 48.02 67.75
C LYS A 168 -81.38 49.40 67.79
N TYR A 169 -80.45 49.62 68.71
CA TYR A 169 -79.72 50.88 68.81
C TYR A 169 -78.83 51.10 67.59
N GLN A 170 -78.15 50.08 67.09
CA GLN A 170 -77.28 50.18 65.91
C GLN A 170 -78.07 50.56 64.64
N ASN A 171 -79.29 50.04 64.47
CA ASN A 171 -80.16 50.42 63.35
C ASN A 171 -80.56 51.91 63.43
N SER A 172 -80.85 52.40 64.64
CA SER A 172 -81.20 53.81 64.87
C SER A 172 -79.98 54.73 64.67
N ILE A 173 -78.80 54.31 65.14
CA ILE A 173 -77.53 55.02 64.92
C ILE A 173 -77.21 55.05 63.42
N GLY A 174 -77.30 53.90 62.74
CA GLY A 174 -77.04 53.78 61.31
C GLY A 174 -77.96 54.67 60.48
N TYR A 175 -79.27 54.66 60.78
CA TYR A 175 -80.23 55.55 60.13
C TYR A 175 -79.88 57.03 60.35
N TYR A 176 -79.53 57.43 61.57
CA TYR A 176 -79.18 58.82 61.89
C TYR A 176 -77.89 59.29 61.22
N VAL A 177 -76.87 58.42 61.17
CA VAL A 177 -75.53 58.74 60.66
C VAL A 177 -75.49 58.69 59.12
N PHE A 178 -76.16 57.70 58.52
CA PHE A 178 -76.08 57.40 57.08
C PHE A 178 -77.34 57.78 56.30
N ASP A 179 -78.31 58.42 56.94
CA ASP A 179 -79.59 58.84 56.34
C ASP A 179 -80.40 57.66 55.76
N GLY A 180 -80.32 56.51 56.44
CA GLY A 180 -80.99 55.28 56.05
C GLY A 180 -80.05 54.11 55.77
N ALA A 181 -80.58 53.11 55.07
CA ALA A 181 -79.81 51.97 54.59
C ALA A 181 -79.28 52.25 53.17
N HIS A 182 -78.07 51.81 52.88
CA HIS A 182 -77.45 51.97 51.56
C HIS A 182 -77.62 50.72 50.69
N SER A 183 -77.58 50.93 49.37
CA SER A 183 -77.59 49.83 48.40
C SER A 183 -76.36 48.94 48.57
N CYS A 184 -76.56 47.63 48.43
CA CYS A 184 -75.49 46.64 48.55
C CYS A 184 -74.38 46.82 47.50
N GLU A 185 -74.75 47.19 46.26
CA GLU A 185 -73.81 47.32 45.12
C GLU A 185 -72.93 46.07 44.91
N CYS A 186 -73.47 44.87 45.13
CA CYS A 186 -72.72 43.64 44.90
C CYS A 186 -72.33 43.49 43.43
N ASN A 187 -71.07 43.14 43.15
CA ASN A 187 -70.60 42.89 41.80
C ASN A 187 -71.29 41.62 41.26
N PRO A 188 -71.99 41.69 40.12
CA PRO A 188 -72.75 40.56 39.59
C PRO A 188 -71.87 39.38 39.16
N MET A 189 -70.60 39.63 38.81
CA MET A 189 -69.67 38.60 38.38
C MET A 189 -69.02 37.90 39.58
N GLY A 190 -68.57 38.66 40.57
CA GLY A 190 -67.86 38.12 41.75
C GLY A 190 -68.76 37.70 42.92
N SER A 191 -70.02 38.10 42.94
CA SER A 191 -70.98 37.74 44.01
C SER A 191 -71.86 36.57 43.60
N ARG A 192 -72.29 35.76 44.57
CA ARG A 192 -73.30 34.70 44.40
C ARG A 192 -74.73 35.24 44.41
N SER A 193 -74.94 36.41 45.00
CA SER A 193 -76.22 37.11 45.08
C SER A 193 -76.00 38.62 45.08
N LEU A 194 -76.99 39.37 44.57
CA LEU A 194 -77.02 40.83 44.66
C LEU A 194 -77.54 41.33 46.02
N LEU A 195 -78.06 40.42 46.85
CA LEU A 195 -78.46 40.69 48.22
C LEU A 195 -77.26 40.51 49.15
N CYS A 196 -76.87 41.59 49.82
CA CYS A 196 -75.83 41.58 50.86
C CYS A 196 -76.42 41.31 52.24
N GLU A 197 -75.55 41.04 53.21
CA GLU A 197 -75.95 40.97 54.61
C GLU A 197 -76.50 42.31 55.10
N ASN A 198 -77.59 42.26 55.89
CA ASN A 198 -78.28 43.45 56.41
C ASN A 198 -77.38 44.35 57.27
N TYR A 199 -76.37 43.75 57.93
CA TYR A 199 -75.41 44.46 58.76
C TYR A 199 -74.02 44.37 58.12
N GLY A 200 -73.32 45.50 58.01
CA GLY A 200 -72.01 45.58 57.34
C GLY A 200 -72.05 45.58 55.81
N GLY A 201 -73.16 45.11 55.20
CA GLY A 201 -73.36 45.17 53.75
C GLY A 201 -72.42 44.26 52.96
N LEU A 202 -71.96 43.16 53.57
CA LEU A 202 -71.06 42.20 52.93
C LEU A 202 -71.82 41.36 51.90
N CYS A 203 -71.36 41.38 50.65
CA CYS A 203 -71.91 40.54 49.59
C CYS A 203 -71.39 39.09 49.72
N PRO A 204 -72.21 38.07 49.40
CA PRO A 204 -71.77 36.69 49.43
C PRO A 204 -70.86 36.39 48.24
N CYS A 205 -69.55 36.44 48.45
CA CYS A 205 -68.57 36.30 47.37
C CYS A 205 -68.42 34.87 46.85
N LYS A 206 -68.03 34.75 45.57
CA LYS A 206 -67.59 33.49 44.94
C LYS A 206 -66.21 33.06 45.48
N PRO A 207 -65.79 31.80 45.24
CA PRO A 207 -64.49 31.32 45.69
C PRO A 207 -63.35 32.26 45.28
N ASN A 208 -62.44 32.54 46.21
CA ASN A 208 -61.28 33.41 46.01
C ASN A 208 -61.59 34.86 45.59
N VAL A 209 -62.83 35.31 45.74
CA VAL A 209 -63.22 36.71 45.54
C VAL A 209 -63.41 37.38 46.90
N VAL A 210 -62.91 38.60 47.05
CA VAL A 210 -62.94 39.35 48.31
C VAL A 210 -63.42 40.79 48.13
N GLY A 211 -63.63 41.47 49.25
CA GLY A 211 -64.12 42.85 49.32
C GLY A 211 -65.62 42.92 49.57
N ARG A 212 -66.08 44.04 50.14
CA ARG A 212 -67.50 44.22 50.53
C ARG A 212 -68.46 43.95 49.37
N ARG A 213 -68.08 44.36 48.15
CA ARG A 213 -68.84 44.20 46.91
C ARG A 213 -68.41 43.00 46.07
N CYS A 214 -67.50 42.15 46.54
CA CYS A 214 -66.92 41.03 45.79
C CYS A 214 -66.36 41.46 44.42
N ASP A 215 -65.58 42.55 44.40
CA ASP A 215 -65.16 43.24 43.19
C ASP A 215 -63.70 42.97 42.78
N ARG A 216 -63.00 42.07 43.48
CA ARG A 216 -61.60 41.72 43.20
C ARG A 216 -61.22 40.34 43.72
N CYS A 217 -60.13 39.80 43.19
CA CYS A 217 -59.54 38.55 43.65
C CYS A 217 -58.88 38.68 45.02
N ALA A 218 -58.86 37.58 45.76
CA ALA A 218 -58.09 37.42 46.98
C ALA A 218 -56.58 37.49 46.66
N PRO A 219 -55.74 37.99 47.59
CA PRO A 219 -54.28 37.91 47.43
C PRO A 219 -53.82 36.47 47.18
N GLY A 220 -52.94 36.28 46.19
CA GLY A 220 -52.49 34.94 45.77
C GLY A 220 -53.45 34.23 44.81
N THR A 221 -54.39 34.96 44.19
CA THR A 221 -55.30 34.45 43.16
C THR A 221 -55.45 35.46 42.02
N TYR A 222 -55.83 34.99 40.83
CA TYR A 222 -55.91 35.79 39.60
C TYR A 222 -57.12 35.42 38.74
N GLY A 223 -57.36 36.17 37.66
CA GLY A 223 -58.36 35.82 36.66
C GLY A 223 -59.80 36.01 37.14
N PHE A 224 -60.16 37.23 37.57
CA PHE A 224 -61.50 37.56 38.04
C PHE A 224 -62.56 37.27 36.98
N GLY A 225 -63.47 36.33 37.27
CA GLY A 225 -64.46 35.85 36.31
C GLY A 225 -65.74 35.32 36.94
N PRO A 226 -66.64 34.73 36.13
CA PRO A 226 -67.94 34.24 36.60
C PRO A 226 -67.83 33.07 37.59
N GLU A 227 -66.72 32.35 37.64
CA GLU A 227 -66.50 31.26 38.61
C GLU A 227 -65.74 31.73 39.88
N GLY A 228 -65.41 33.01 39.97
CA GLY A 228 -64.57 33.57 41.02
C GLY A 228 -63.15 33.86 40.54
N CYS A 229 -62.14 33.50 41.35
CA CYS A 229 -60.72 33.65 41.00
C CYS A 229 -59.95 32.33 41.16
N ILE A 230 -58.88 32.20 40.38
CA ILE A 230 -58.04 31.00 40.29
C ILE A 230 -56.81 31.17 41.19
N PRO A 231 -56.42 30.16 42.00
CA PRO A 231 -55.18 30.20 42.76
C PRO A 231 -53.94 30.39 41.89
N CYS A 232 -52.96 31.15 42.37
CA CYS A 232 -51.70 31.35 41.64
C CYS A 232 -50.91 30.04 41.48
N ASP A 233 -50.84 29.23 42.55
CA ASP A 233 -50.08 27.98 42.63
C ASP A 233 -48.61 28.11 42.18
N CYS A 234 -47.93 29.13 42.72
CA CYS A 234 -46.51 29.34 42.48
C CYS A 234 -45.67 28.24 43.15
N ASP A 235 -44.60 27.81 42.48
CA ASP A 235 -43.68 26.80 42.99
C ASP A 235 -42.91 27.33 44.22
N GLY A 236 -42.92 26.57 45.31
CA GLY A 236 -42.32 27.00 46.58
C GLY A 236 -40.79 27.14 46.56
N VAL A 237 -40.11 26.52 45.58
CA VAL A 237 -38.66 26.64 45.39
C VAL A 237 -38.36 27.66 44.30
N GLY A 238 -39.06 27.58 43.17
CA GLY A 238 -38.80 28.37 41.99
C GLY A 238 -39.32 29.81 42.05
N ALA A 239 -40.36 30.10 42.84
CA ALA A 239 -40.90 31.45 43.01
C ALA A 239 -40.36 32.14 44.27
N LEU A 240 -40.48 33.48 44.30
CA LEU A 240 -40.17 34.29 45.48
C LEU A 240 -41.26 34.18 46.57
N ASP A 241 -42.53 34.17 46.14
CA ASP A 241 -43.73 34.08 46.96
C ASP A 241 -44.91 33.54 46.13
N ASN A 242 -46.07 33.33 46.73
CA ASN A 242 -47.28 32.85 46.03
C ASN A 242 -48.14 33.97 45.44
N PHE A 243 -47.64 35.22 45.39
CA PHE A 243 -48.34 36.32 44.75
C PHE A 243 -48.00 36.36 43.27
N CYS A 244 -49.04 36.21 42.44
CA CYS A 244 -48.93 36.33 41.00
C CYS A 244 -49.63 37.60 40.48
N ASP A 245 -49.33 37.92 39.23
CA ASP A 245 -50.03 38.98 38.51
C ASP A 245 -51.55 38.70 38.42
N VAL A 246 -52.37 39.70 38.74
CA VAL A 246 -53.82 39.54 38.93
C VAL A 246 -54.59 39.20 37.64
N GLU A 247 -54.00 39.49 36.48
CA GLU A 247 -54.60 39.22 35.16
C GLU A 247 -54.03 37.94 34.54
N THR A 248 -52.70 37.83 34.48
CA THR A 248 -51.99 36.75 33.77
C THR A 248 -51.71 35.53 34.64
N GLY A 249 -51.74 35.68 35.96
CA GLY A 249 -51.42 34.62 36.91
C GLY A 249 -49.95 34.23 36.95
N ARG A 250 -49.05 35.05 36.38
CA ARG A 250 -47.60 34.80 36.36
C ARG A 250 -46.98 35.15 37.71
N CYS A 251 -46.27 34.19 38.28
CA CYS A 251 -45.53 34.32 39.54
C CYS A 251 -44.20 35.05 39.34
N LYS A 252 -43.66 35.60 40.43
CA LYS A 252 -42.32 36.21 40.42
C LYS A 252 -41.25 35.14 40.63
N CYS A 253 -40.58 34.77 39.54
CA CYS A 253 -39.58 33.70 39.55
C CYS A 253 -38.24 34.15 40.14
N ARG A 254 -37.53 33.21 40.75
CA ARG A 254 -36.12 33.36 41.14
C ARG A 254 -35.22 33.37 39.91
N PRO A 255 -33.95 33.77 40.03
CA PRO A 255 -33.00 33.70 38.91
C PRO A 255 -32.93 32.28 38.33
N ASN A 256 -32.88 32.19 36.99
CA ASN A 256 -32.79 30.96 36.20
C ASN A 256 -34.04 30.05 36.24
N THR A 257 -35.12 30.45 36.91
CA THR A 257 -36.41 29.74 36.87
C THR A 257 -37.43 30.52 36.03
N TYR A 258 -38.34 29.78 35.39
CA TYR A 258 -39.26 30.31 34.39
C TYR A 258 -40.61 29.57 34.44
N GLY A 259 -41.59 30.13 33.73
CA GLY A 259 -42.95 29.60 33.59
C GLY A 259 -43.97 30.39 34.42
N ARG A 260 -45.26 30.12 34.20
CA ARG A 260 -46.34 30.79 34.95
C ARG A 260 -46.18 30.60 36.46
N THR A 261 -45.85 29.38 36.87
CA THR A 261 -45.68 28.97 38.28
C THR A 261 -44.22 28.94 38.72
N CYS A 262 -43.26 29.30 37.86
CA CYS A 262 -41.82 29.21 38.15
C CYS A 262 -41.29 27.78 38.43
N GLY A 263 -42.02 26.73 38.03
CA GLY A 263 -41.65 25.32 38.24
C GLY A 263 -40.75 24.73 37.15
N GLN A 264 -40.09 25.56 36.34
CA GLN A 264 -39.24 25.14 35.22
C GLN A 264 -37.96 25.98 35.21
N CYS A 265 -36.92 25.49 34.55
CA CYS A 265 -35.73 26.30 34.30
C CYS A 265 -35.95 27.24 33.09
N GLU A 266 -35.29 28.40 33.12
CA GLU A 266 -35.26 29.33 31.99
C GLU A 266 -34.63 28.67 30.75
N PRO A 267 -35.04 29.02 29.51
CA PRO A 267 -34.38 28.53 28.30
C PRO A 267 -32.85 28.75 28.37
N GLY A 268 -32.09 27.68 28.15
CA GLY A 268 -30.64 27.69 28.35
C GLY A 268 -30.18 27.19 29.73
N PHE A 269 -31.11 26.72 30.57
CA PHE A 269 -30.84 26.06 31.85
C PHE A 269 -31.61 24.73 32.00
N TRP A 270 -31.11 23.82 32.84
CA TRP A 270 -31.68 22.49 33.10
C TRP A 270 -31.57 22.09 34.57
N ASN A 271 -32.17 20.97 34.98
CA ASN A 271 -32.09 20.37 36.33
C ASN A 271 -32.91 21.08 37.44
N PHE A 272 -34.20 21.36 37.21
CA PHE A 272 -35.07 21.94 38.24
C PHE A 272 -35.17 21.02 39.50
N PRO A 273 -35.03 21.55 40.74
CA PRO A 273 -35.03 22.97 41.13
C PRO A 273 -33.67 23.68 41.10
N HIS A 274 -32.58 22.96 40.84
CA HIS A 274 -31.21 23.50 40.81
C HIS A 274 -30.80 23.86 39.38
N CYS A 275 -31.44 24.87 38.81
CA CYS A 275 -31.23 25.24 37.42
C CYS A 275 -29.76 25.59 37.10
N GLN A 276 -29.12 24.75 36.30
CA GLN A 276 -27.74 24.86 35.82
C GLN A 276 -27.72 25.29 34.35
N ARG A 277 -26.73 26.08 33.95
CA ARG A 277 -26.60 26.53 32.56
C ARG A 277 -26.30 25.34 31.65
N CYS A 278 -26.86 25.33 30.45
CA CYS A 278 -26.50 24.36 29.42
C CYS A 278 -25.02 24.49 29.04
N GLU A 279 -24.32 23.36 28.90
CA GLU A 279 -22.91 23.30 28.54
C GLU A 279 -22.73 22.75 27.12
N CYS A 280 -23.04 23.57 26.12
CA CYS A 280 -23.04 23.15 24.70
C CYS A 280 -21.78 23.56 23.92
N ASN A 281 -20.68 23.88 24.61
CA ASN A 281 -19.40 24.33 24.01
C ASN A 281 -19.51 25.50 23.00
N GLY A 282 -20.60 26.28 23.04
CA GLY A 282 -20.88 27.36 22.06
C GLY A 282 -21.63 26.91 20.79
N HIS A 283 -21.91 25.61 20.66
CA HIS A 283 -22.51 25.03 19.46
C HIS A 283 -24.02 24.85 19.52
N ALA A 284 -24.65 25.09 20.67
CA ALA A 284 -26.09 25.22 20.78
C ALA A 284 -26.47 26.27 21.82
N ASP A 285 -27.59 26.96 21.58
CA ASP A 285 -28.08 28.03 22.46
C ASP A 285 -29.08 27.49 23.51
N SER A 286 -29.53 26.24 23.37
CA SER A 286 -30.53 25.61 24.24
C SER A 286 -30.25 24.13 24.47
N CYS A 287 -30.73 23.60 25.60
CA CYS A 287 -30.66 22.18 25.93
C CYS A 287 -31.99 21.69 26.52
N ASP A 288 -32.14 20.38 26.58
CA ASP A 288 -33.29 19.73 27.21
C ASP A 288 -33.34 20.05 28.71
N SER A 289 -34.50 20.55 29.15
CA SER A 289 -34.72 21.06 30.51
C SER A 289 -34.53 20.04 31.63
N LYS A 290 -34.58 18.73 31.34
CA LYS A 290 -34.44 17.66 32.33
C LYS A 290 -33.06 17.02 32.31
N THR A 291 -32.54 16.76 31.11
CA THR A 291 -31.32 15.97 30.91
C THR A 291 -30.08 16.84 30.72
N GLY A 292 -30.23 18.10 30.29
CA GLY A 292 -29.10 18.97 29.94
C GLY A 292 -28.56 18.73 28.53
N ALA A 293 -29.15 17.82 27.74
CA ALA A 293 -28.68 17.49 26.40
C ALA A 293 -28.94 18.64 25.42
N CYS A 294 -27.89 19.11 24.75
CA CYS A 294 -27.98 20.22 23.81
C CYS A 294 -28.90 19.91 22.62
N ILE A 295 -29.73 20.88 22.25
CA ILE A 295 -30.71 20.76 21.16
C ILE A 295 -30.25 21.62 19.99
N GLY A 296 -30.10 21.00 18.82
CA GLY A 296 -29.72 21.69 17.60
C GLY A 296 -28.25 22.11 17.57
N CYS A 297 -27.33 21.17 17.82
CA CYS A 297 -25.90 21.40 17.67
C CYS A 297 -25.57 21.93 16.25
N ARG A 298 -24.81 23.03 16.18
CA ARG A 298 -24.34 23.70 14.96
C ARG A 298 -22.94 23.21 14.58
N ASP A 299 -22.41 23.70 13.46
CA ASP A 299 -21.01 23.49 13.05
C ASP A 299 -20.61 22.01 12.90
N TYR A 300 -21.56 21.17 12.46
CA TYR A 300 -21.36 19.73 12.29
C TYR A 300 -20.94 19.02 13.60
N THR A 301 -21.39 19.52 14.74
CA THR A 301 -21.20 18.89 16.05
C THR A 301 -22.43 18.07 16.48
N THR A 302 -22.20 17.11 17.37
CA THR A 302 -23.22 16.25 17.99
C THR A 302 -22.74 15.84 19.39
N GLY A 303 -23.52 15.00 20.08
CA GLY A 303 -23.26 14.62 21.47
C GLY A 303 -24.06 15.43 22.48
N HIS A 304 -23.97 15.04 23.75
CA HIS A 304 -24.73 15.65 24.83
C HIS A 304 -24.39 17.13 24.98
N ASN A 305 -23.13 17.48 24.77
CA ASN A 305 -22.57 18.83 24.93
C ASN A 305 -22.12 19.45 23.60
N CYS A 306 -22.54 18.88 22.46
CA CYS A 306 -22.02 19.25 21.14
C CYS A 306 -20.47 19.20 21.08
N ASP A 307 -19.89 18.18 21.71
CA ASP A 307 -18.46 18.02 22.00
C ASP A 307 -17.73 17.10 21.02
N ARG A 308 -18.47 16.42 20.14
CA ARG A 308 -17.96 15.56 19.07
C ARG A 308 -18.50 16.01 17.73
N CYS A 309 -17.82 15.65 16.65
CA CYS A 309 -18.34 15.88 15.30
C CYS A 309 -19.42 14.84 14.96
N VAL A 310 -20.34 15.21 14.06
CA VAL A 310 -21.27 14.25 13.43
C VAL A 310 -20.48 13.17 12.68
N ASP A 311 -21.10 12.00 12.47
CA ASP A 311 -20.52 10.92 11.68
C ASP A 311 -20.05 11.46 10.31
N ASP A 312 -18.98 10.89 9.76
CA ASP A 312 -18.23 11.38 8.59
C ASP A 312 -17.41 12.68 8.77
N PHE A 313 -17.33 13.26 9.98
CA PHE A 313 -16.50 14.43 10.27
C PHE A 313 -15.52 14.17 11.43
N TYR A 314 -14.31 14.74 11.35
CA TYR A 314 -13.33 14.75 12.44
C TYR A 314 -13.03 16.16 12.91
N GLY A 315 -12.59 16.29 14.16
CA GLY A 315 -12.21 17.54 14.80
C GLY A 315 -12.28 17.41 16.32
N ASP A 316 -11.87 18.46 17.03
CA ASP A 316 -11.96 18.54 18.48
C ASP A 316 -12.45 19.93 18.87
N ARG A 317 -13.71 19.98 19.32
CA ARG A 317 -14.42 21.23 19.60
C ARG A 317 -14.54 21.55 21.09
N ARG A 318 -13.68 20.94 21.91
CA ARG A 318 -13.56 21.29 23.33
C ARG A 318 -12.90 22.66 23.48
N ILE A 319 -13.38 23.43 24.46
CA ILE A 319 -12.87 24.77 24.78
C ILE A 319 -11.36 24.67 25.08
N GLY A 320 -10.52 25.26 24.23
CA GLY A 320 -9.05 25.30 24.36
C GLY A 320 -8.26 24.60 23.26
N VAL A 321 -8.89 23.73 22.46
CA VAL A 321 -8.26 23.01 21.32
C VAL A 321 -8.74 23.54 19.96
N ASP A 322 -10.02 23.91 19.85
CA ASP A 322 -10.68 24.61 18.73
C ASP A 322 -10.33 24.11 17.30
N ILE A 323 -10.35 22.80 17.08
CA ILE A 323 -10.21 22.21 15.75
C ILE A 323 -11.60 22.05 15.12
N PRO A 324 -11.94 22.79 14.04
CA PRO A 324 -13.26 22.73 13.41
C PRO A 324 -13.56 21.33 12.86
N CYS A 325 -14.83 20.92 12.93
CA CYS A 325 -15.28 19.67 12.30
C CYS A 325 -15.11 19.75 10.77
N ARG A 326 -14.37 18.81 10.19
CA ARG A 326 -14.11 18.69 8.75
C ARG A 326 -14.43 17.29 8.27
N ALA A 327 -14.89 17.17 7.02
CA ALA A 327 -15.22 15.88 6.43
C ALA A 327 -14.01 14.94 6.44
N CYS A 328 -14.26 13.67 6.76
CA CYS A 328 -13.28 12.60 6.78
C CYS A 328 -12.66 12.39 5.38
N PRO A 329 -11.33 12.51 5.23
CA PRO A 329 -10.64 12.41 3.96
C PRO A 329 -10.15 10.97 3.73
N CYS A 330 -11.05 10.00 3.61
CA CYS A 330 -10.74 8.58 3.65
C CYS A 330 -10.96 7.82 2.32
N PRO A 331 -10.16 7.98 1.24
CA PRO A 331 -9.19 9.00 0.81
C PRO A 331 -9.79 10.27 0.18
N GLY A 332 -11.05 10.22 -0.22
CA GLY A 332 -11.87 11.40 -0.58
C GLY A 332 -12.91 11.68 0.51
N THR A 333 -14.00 12.36 0.18
CA THR A 333 -15.12 12.60 1.11
C THR A 333 -16.33 11.77 0.72
N ARG A 334 -17.24 11.52 1.67
CA ARG A 334 -18.50 10.82 1.38
C ARG A 334 -19.35 11.53 0.32
N GLU A 335 -19.35 12.87 0.33
CA GLU A 335 -20.03 13.70 -0.69
C GLU A 335 -19.45 13.50 -2.09
N SER A 336 -18.14 13.23 -2.20
CA SER A 336 -17.50 12.93 -3.48
C SER A 336 -17.78 11.52 -4.01
N GLY A 337 -18.42 10.66 -3.21
CA GLY A 337 -18.63 9.23 -3.54
C GLY A 337 -17.35 8.39 -3.48
N HIS A 338 -16.26 8.95 -2.94
CA HIS A 338 -14.93 8.35 -2.89
C HIS A 338 -14.44 8.27 -1.45
N SER A 339 -15.20 7.57 -0.60
CA SER A 339 -14.84 7.32 0.79
C SER A 339 -15.10 5.86 1.15
N TYR A 340 -14.12 5.21 1.79
CA TYR A 340 -14.19 3.81 2.21
C TYR A 340 -14.17 3.65 3.74
N ALA A 341 -14.68 4.67 4.44
CA ALA A 341 -14.93 4.71 5.87
C ALA A 341 -16.15 5.58 6.19
N ASN A 342 -16.85 5.28 7.30
CA ASN A 342 -17.96 6.10 7.84
C ASN A 342 -17.52 6.99 9.02
N SER A 343 -16.33 6.73 9.56
CA SER A 343 -15.81 7.40 10.76
C SER A 343 -14.31 7.59 10.63
N CYS A 344 -13.82 8.70 11.17
CA CYS A 344 -12.40 8.96 11.30
C CYS A 344 -12.12 9.79 12.56
N SER A 345 -10.90 9.69 13.06
CA SER A 345 -10.45 10.34 14.28
C SER A 345 -9.12 11.04 14.04
N LEU A 346 -8.80 12.05 14.85
CA LEU A 346 -7.51 12.72 14.79
C LEU A 346 -6.56 12.05 15.79
N ASP A 347 -5.41 11.57 15.31
CA ASP A 347 -4.38 11.03 16.20
C ASP A 347 -3.84 12.14 17.10
N SER A 348 -3.85 11.89 18.41
CA SER A 348 -3.45 12.90 19.41
C SER A 348 -1.99 13.33 19.32
N VAL A 349 -1.11 12.49 18.75
CA VAL A 349 0.33 12.72 18.68
C VAL A 349 0.73 13.23 17.30
N THR A 350 0.35 12.52 16.23
CA THR A 350 0.76 12.87 14.87
C THR A 350 -0.12 13.96 14.26
N GLN A 351 -1.30 14.19 14.82
CA GLN A 351 -2.34 15.08 14.26
C GLN A 351 -2.81 14.63 12.86
N ASP A 352 -2.57 13.36 12.51
CA ASP A 352 -3.07 12.78 11.27
C ASP A 352 -4.50 12.26 11.46
N VAL A 353 -5.25 12.21 10.36
CA VAL A 353 -6.60 11.65 10.37
C VAL A 353 -6.51 10.14 10.14
N VAL A 354 -7.02 9.38 11.09
CA VAL A 354 -7.06 7.92 11.07
C VAL A 354 -8.51 7.47 10.87
N CYS A 355 -8.76 6.79 9.77
CA CYS A 355 -10.08 6.32 9.34
C CYS A 355 -10.36 4.88 9.81
N GLU A 356 -11.61 4.60 10.16
CA GLU A 356 -12.08 3.23 10.41
C GLU A 356 -12.57 2.63 9.09
N CYS A 357 -11.66 1.94 8.41
CA CYS A 357 -11.88 1.42 7.06
C CYS A 357 -12.94 0.33 6.99
N PHE A 358 -13.67 0.28 5.87
CA PHE A 358 -14.55 -0.84 5.53
C PHE A 358 -13.75 -2.12 5.33
N ASP A 359 -14.45 -3.26 5.46
CA ASP A 359 -13.88 -4.57 5.17
C ASP A 359 -13.29 -4.59 3.76
N GLY A 360 -12.02 -4.97 3.66
CA GLY A 360 -11.26 -5.00 2.39
C GLY A 360 -10.38 -3.79 2.14
N TYR A 361 -10.39 -2.77 3.00
CA TYR A 361 -9.55 -1.58 2.90
C TYR A 361 -8.60 -1.47 4.11
N SER A 362 -7.43 -0.87 3.91
CA SER A 362 -6.40 -0.68 4.92
C SER A 362 -5.64 0.64 4.70
N GLY A 363 -4.81 1.02 5.67
CA GLY A 363 -4.12 2.32 5.68
C GLY A 363 -4.79 3.35 6.58
N SER A 364 -4.09 4.44 6.85
CA SER A 364 -4.58 5.50 7.75
C SER A 364 -5.80 6.23 7.20
N ARG A 365 -5.94 6.25 5.88
CA ARG A 365 -7.00 6.90 5.12
C ARG A 365 -7.77 5.92 4.23
N CYS A 366 -7.62 4.61 4.47
CA CYS A 366 -8.22 3.56 3.62
C CYS A 366 -7.76 3.63 2.16
N GLU A 367 -6.52 4.07 1.96
CA GLU A 367 -5.83 4.29 0.69
C GLU A 367 -5.24 2.99 0.10
N HIS A 368 -5.23 1.91 0.89
CA HIS A 368 -4.71 0.61 0.49
C HIS A 368 -5.80 -0.45 0.56
N CYS A 369 -5.63 -1.55 -0.16
CA CYS A 369 -6.47 -2.73 0.05
C CYS A 369 -5.98 -3.51 1.26
N ALA A 370 -6.91 -4.10 2.01
CA ALA A 370 -6.58 -5.02 3.09
C ALA A 370 -5.98 -6.32 2.52
N GLU A 371 -5.39 -7.13 3.39
CA GLU A 371 -4.86 -8.44 2.98
C GLU A 371 -5.93 -9.28 2.28
N ASN A 372 -5.55 -9.94 1.18
CA ASN A 372 -6.43 -10.74 0.32
C ASN A 372 -7.45 -9.94 -0.50
N PHE A 373 -7.27 -8.63 -0.60
CA PHE A 373 -7.98 -7.77 -1.53
C PHE A 373 -6.98 -7.08 -2.47
N TYR A 374 -7.42 -6.74 -3.66
CA TYR A 374 -6.61 -6.04 -4.66
C TYR A 374 -7.35 -4.88 -5.30
N GLY A 375 -6.60 -3.87 -5.74
CA GLY A 375 -7.13 -2.66 -6.38
C GLY A 375 -6.31 -1.42 -6.04
N ASN A 376 -6.85 -0.25 -6.41
CA ASN A 376 -6.27 1.04 -6.01
C ASN A 376 -7.35 2.02 -5.54
N PRO A 377 -7.62 2.08 -4.22
CA PRO A 377 -8.59 2.98 -3.61
C PRO A 377 -8.29 4.46 -3.80
N GLU A 378 -7.08 4.88 -4.17
CA GLU A 378 -6.80 6.31 -4.40
C GLU A 378 -7.44 6.84 -5.68
N ILE A 379 -7.85 5.95 -6.60
CA ILE A 379 -8.45 6.32 -7.88
C ILE A 379 -9.98 6.28 -7.75
N PRO A 380 -10.70 7.39 -8.01
CA PRO A 380 -12.16 7.41 -7.97
C PRO A 380 -12.78 6.34 -8.87
N GLY A 381 -13.63 5.50 -8.30
CA GLY A 381 -14.33 4.41 -9.01
C GLY A 381 -13.59 3.06 -9.03
N VAL A 382 -12.37 2.98 -8.49
CA VAL A 382 -11.64 1.71 -8.35
C VAL A 382 -11.70 1.26 -6.89
N SER A 383 -12.51 0.25 -6.60
CA SER A 383 -12.68 -0.34 -5.26
C SER A 383 -11.75 -1.54 -5.05
N CYS A 384 -11.52 -1.91 -3.78
CA CYS A 384 -10.85 -3.16 -3.46
C CYS A 384 -11.79 -4.35 -3.71
N GLU A 385 -11.32 -5.31 -4.50
CA GLU A 385 -12.02 -6.56 -4.76
C GLU A 385 -11.36 -7.71 -4.03
N LEU A 386 -12.16 -8.67 -3.56
CA LEU A 386 -11.64 -9.87 -2.91
C LEU A 386 -10.87 -10.72 -3.93
N CYS A 387 -9.67 -11.16 -3.57
CA CYS A 387 -8.94 -12.14 -4.36
C CYS A 387 -9.67 -13.49 -4.28
N ASN A 388 -10.40 -13.84 -5.34
CA ASN A 388 -11.28 -15.01 -5.35
C ASN A 388 -10.72 -16.14 -6.23
N TYR A 389 -10.06 -17.14 -5.63
CA TYR A 389 -9.73 -18.38 -6.34
C TYR A 389 -9.81 -19.61 -5.41
N ASN A 390 -10.43 -20.68 -5.91
CA ASN A 390 -10.68 -21.94 -5.20
C ASN A 390 -9.42 -22.71 -4.74
N ASN A 391 -8.22 -22.27 -5.14
CA ASN A 391 -6.96 -22.98 -4.95
C ASN A 391 -5.95 -22.25 -4.03
N THR A 392 -6.41 -21.27 -3.25
CA THR A 392 -5.62 -20.53 -2.25
C THR A 392 -6.25 -20.63 -0.86
N ASP A 393 -5.44 -20.67 0.21
CA ASP A 393 -5.93 -20.73 1.60
C ASP A 393 -6.24 -19.32 2.12
N LEU A 394 -7.52 -18.95 2.16
CA LEU A 394 -8.02 -17.64 2.64
C LEU A 394 -7.64 -17.31 4.09
N ARG A 395 -7.11 -18.27 4.87
CA ARG A 395 -6.62 -18.04 6.24
C ARG A 395 -5.18 -17.53 6.29
N ARG A 396 -4.45 -17.60 5.19
CA ARG A 396 -3.08 -17.08 5.10
C ARG A 396 -3.10 -15.66 4.56
N ALA A 397 -2.26 -14.81 5.15
CA ALA A 397 -2.03 -13.45 4.69
C ALA A 397 -1.24 -13.46 3.38
N GLY A 398 -1.55 -12.52 2.48
CA GLY A 398 -0.80 -12.30 1.24
C GLY A 398 -1.04 -13.35 0.15
N ASN A 399 -2.28 -13.79 -0.05
CA ASN A 399 -2.61 -14.74 -1.12
C ASN A 399 -2.43 -14.16 -2.53
N CYS A 400 -2.58 -12.84 -2.68
CA CYS A 400 -2.50 -12.12 -3.95
C CYS A 400 -1.76 -10.79 -3.78
N ASP A 401 -1.23 -10.28 -4.89
CA ASP A 401 -0.64 -8.96 -4.98
C ASP A 401 -1.73 -7.86 -4.82
N PRO A 402 -1.56 -6.89 -3.89
CA PRO A 402 -2.59 -5.89 -3.58
C PRO A 402 -2.95 -4.92 -4.71
N HIS A 403 -2.16 -4.84 -5.79
CA HIS A 403 -2.41 -3.92 -6.89
C HIS A 403 -2.88 -4.64 -8.16
N THR A 404 -2.28 -5.78 -8.46
CA THR A 404 -2.51 -6.53 -9.71
C THR A 404 -3.48 -7.69 -9.54
N GLY A 405 -3.71 -8.15 -8.30
CA GLY A 405 -4.53 -9.33 -8.02
C GLY A 405 -3.85 -10.66 -8.33
N HIS A 406 -2.58 -10.66 -8.76
CA HIS A 406 -1.83 -11.88 -9.05
C HIS A 406 -1.66 -12.75 -7.82
N CYS A 407 -1.98 -14.03 -7.92
CA CYS A 407 -1.79 -14.97 -6.83
C CYS A 407 -0.29 -15.15 -6.49
N LEU A 408 0.05 -14.99 -5.22
CA LEU A 408 1.41 -15.18 -4.70
C LEU A 408 1.58 -16.53 -3.99
N GLN A 409 0.49 -17.16 -3.56
CA GLN A 409 0.52 -18.41 -2.76
C GLN A 409 -0.36 -19.52 -3.35
N CYS A 410 -0.06 -19.92 -4.58
CA CYS A 410 -0.71 -21.06 -5.22
C CYS A 410 -0.38 -22.39 -4.51
N LEU A 411 -1.41 -23.20 -4.21
CA LEU A 411 -1.26 -24.51 -3.54
C LEU A 411 -1.10 -25.66 -4.56
N PHE A 412 -0.67 -26.84 -4.14
CA PHE A 412 -0.66 -28.06 -4.99
C PHE A 412 0.22 -28.01 -6.25
N TYR A 413 1.39 -27.36 -6.19
CA TYR A 413 2.35 -27.28 -7.31
C TYR A 413 1.78 -26.66 -8.59
N ILE A 414 0.78 -25.77 -8.44
CA ILE A 414 0.25 -24.91 -9.50
C ILE A 414 0.91 -23.51 -9.40
N ASP A 415 0.80 -22.73 -10.46
CA ASP A 415 1.41 -21.42 -10.66
C ASP A 415 0.55 -20.61 -11.66
N GLY A 416 0.95 -19.38 -11.96
CA GLY A 416 0.27 -18.48 -12.89
C GLY A 416 -0.53 -17.35 -12.22
N PRO A 417 -0.96 -16.34 -13.00
CA PRO A 417 -1.71 -15.17 -12.52
C PRO A 417 -2.85 -15.49 -11.55
N ASN A 418 -3.55 -16.58 -11.85
CA ASN A 418 -4.75 -17.06 -11.18
C ASN A 418 -4.57 -18.50 -10.68
N CYS A 419 -3.33 -18.97 -10.53
CA CYS A 419 -3.03 -20.36 -10.18
C CYS A 419 -3.61 -21.39 -11.19
N GLU A 420 -3.58 -21.07 -12.48
CA GLU A 420 -4.24 -21.80 -13.57
C GLU A 420 -3.31 -22.70 -14.40
N ILE A 421 -2.00 -22.73 -14.12
CA ILE A 421 -1.02 -23.59 -14.79
C ILE A 421 -0.23 -24.42 -13.77
N CYS A 422 0.38 -25.52 -14.19
CA CYS A 422 1.30 -26.25 -13.32
C CYS A 422 2.61 -25.49 -13.18
N LYS A 423 3.21 -25.55 -11.99
CA LYS A 423 4.52 -24.95 -11.70
C LYS A 423 5.60 -25.58 -12.59
N ALA A 424 6.65 -24.81 -12.90
CA ALA A 424 7.78 -25.29 -13.70
C ALA A 424 8.32 -26.65 -13.20
N GLY A 425 8.41 -27.63 -14.11
CA GLY A 425 8.80 -29.01 -13.80
C GLY A 425 7.62 -29.97 -13.54
N PHE A 426 6.39 -29.44 -13.49
CA PHE A 426 5.16 -30.20 -13.35
C PHE A 426 4.24 -30.02 -14.56
N TYR A 427 3.41 -31.02 -14.85
CA TYR A 427 2.45 -31.00 -15.94
C TYR A 427 1.11 -31.64 -15.54
N GLY A 428 0.02 -31.25 -16.20
CA GLY A 428 -1.31 -31.81 -15.99
C GLY A 428 -2.40 -30.75 -16.01
N ASP A 429 -3.51 -31.02 -15.30
CA ASP A 429 -4.61 -30.06 -15.16
C ASP A 429 -4.55 -29.34 -13.81
N ALA A 430 -4.04 -28.11 -13.83
CA ALA A 430 -3.92 -27.25 -12.65
C ALA A 430 -5.29 -26.91 -12.02
N LEU A 431 -6.38 -26.90 -12.80
CA LEU A 431 -7.73 -26.63 -12.27
C LEU A 431 -8.30 -27.82 -11.51
N GLN A 432 -7.84 -29.04 -11.81
CA GLN A 432 -8.21 -30.27 -11.11
C GLN A 432 -7.19 -30.69 -10.04
N GLN A 433 -6.14 -29.88 -9.81
CA GLN A 433 -5.05 -30.15 -8.86
C GLN A 433 -4.26 -31.43 -9.21
N ASP A 434 -4.16 -31.77 -10.49
CA ASP A 434 -3.45 -32.97 -11.00
C ASP A 434 -2.10 -32.60 -11.64
N CYS A 435 -1.29 -31.79 -10.96
CA CYS A 435 0.05 -31.45 -11.43
C CYS A 435 1.06 -32.52 -11.00
N GLN A 436 1.59 -33.26 -11.97
CA GLN A 436 2.54 -34.36 -11.79
C GLN A 436 3.95 -33.94 -12.21
N ASP A 437 4.98 -34.47 -11.53
CA ASP A 437 6.38 -34.16 -11.86
C ASP A 437 6.77 -34.77 -13.22
N CYS A 438 7.42 -33.98 -14.07
CA CYS A 438 7.75 -34.38 -15.44
C CYS A 438 8.88 -35.42 -15.56
N ARG A 439 9.69 -35.64 -14.52
CA ARG A 439 10.74 -36.68 -14.48
C ARG A 439 11.63 -36.79 -15.73
N CYS A 440 12.00 -35.66 -16.35
CA CYS A 440 12.85 -35.62 -17.55
C CYS A 440 14.21 -36.29 -17.34
N ASN A 441 14.69 -37.07 -18.32
CA ASN A 441 15.98 -37.75 -18.27
C ASN A 441 17.12 -36.72 -18.42
N VAL A 442 17.97 -36.64 -17.39
CA VAL A 442 19.06 -35.65 -17.30
C VAL A 442 20.11 -35.75 -18.40
N LEU A 443 20.20 -36.87 -19.13
CA LEU A 443 21.16 -37.10 -20.21
C LEU A 443 20.61 -36.74 -21.60
N GLY A 444 19.28 -36.83 -21.78
CA GLY A 444 18.63 -36.60 -23.07
C GLY A 444 17.85 -35.29 -23.17
N THR A 445 17.72 -34.53 -22.08
CA THR A 445 16.99 -33.25 -22.03
C THR A 445 17.92 -32.04 -22.11
N ASP A 446 17.57 -31.08 -22.94
CA ASP A 446 18.24 -29.78 -23.01
C ASP A 446 17.87 -28.91 -21.80
N LYS A 447 18.81 -28.79 -20.86
CA LYS A 447 18.62 -27.99 -19.63
C LYS A 447 18.45 -26.49 -19.89
N THR A 448 18.85 -26.00 -21.06
CA THR A 448 18.77 -24.57 -21.41
C THR A 448 17.46 -24.18 -22.09
N ALA A 449 16.76 -25.15 -22.68
CA ALA A 449 15.48 -24.96 -23.37
C ALA A 449 14.28 -24.75 -22.42
N GLY A 450 14.48 -24.93 -21.11
CA GLY A 450 13.47 -24.70 -20.08
C GLY A 450 12.86 -25.98 -19.50
N PRO A 451 11.85 -25.86 -18.63
CA PRO A 451 11.13 -27.00 -18.08
C PRO A 451 10.29 -27.71 -19.15
N CYS A 452 9.81 -28.90 -18.83
CA CYS A 452 8.81 -29.62 -19.63
C CYS A 452 7.55 -28.77 -19.90
N ASP A 453 6.81 -29.13 -20.95
CA ASP A 453 5.52 -28.55 -21.25
C ASP A 453 4.50 -28.78 -20.11
N HIS A 454 3.92 -27.69 -19.59
CA HIS A 454 3.03 -27.68 -18.42
C HIS A 454 1.69 -28.41 -18.61
N ARG A 455 1.29 -28.80 -19.84
CA ARG A 455 0.05 -29.56 -20.10
C ARG A 455 0.33 -31.00 -20.48
N THR A 456 1.33 -31.22 -21.33
CA THR A 456 1.63 -32.53 -21.92
C THR A 456 2.75 -33.27 -21.22
N GLY A 457 3.57 -32.58 -20.43
CA GLY A 457 4.74 -33.16 -19.76
C GLY A 457 5.90 -33.48 -20.70
N GLN A 458 5.84 -33.02 -21.96
CA GLN A 458 6.90 -33.27 -22.92
C GLN A 458 8.17 -32.50 -22.50
N CYS A 459 9.24 -33.24 -22.25
CA CYS A 459 10.54 -32.67 -21.96
C CYS A 459 11.21 -32.16 -23.25
N PRO A 460 12.00 -31.07 -23.18
CA PRO A 460 12.74 -30.57 -24.33
C PRO A 460 13.93 -31.50 -24.63
N CYS A 461 13.76 -32.40 -25.59
CA CYS A 461 14.79 -33.38 -25.93
C CYS A 461 15.94 -32.78 -26.74
N LEU A 462 17.16 -33.27 -26.49
CA LEU A 462 18.35 -32.98 -27.27
C LEU A 462 18.21 -33.58 -28.69
N PRO A 463 19.02 -33.12 -29.67
CA PRO A 463 18.95 -33.62 -31.04
C PRO A 463 19.03 -35.15 -31.11
N HIS A 464 18.13 -35.76 -31.88
CA HIS A 464 18.02 -37.22 -32.08
C HIS A 464 17.73 -38.04 -30.81
N VAL A 465 17.18 -37.41 -29.77
CA VAL A 465 16.62 -38.07 -28.58
C VAL A 465 15.10 -38.00 -28.63
N ILE A 466 14.42 -39.09 -28.32
CA ILE A 466 12.97 -39.27 -28.41
C ILE A 466 12.37 -39.73 -27.07
N GLY A 467 11.04 -39.63 -26.96
CA GLY A 467 10.25 -40.00 -25.78
C GLY A 467 9.78 -38.79 -24.95
N GLN A 468 8.70 -38.95 -24.18
CA GLN A 468 8.18 -37.88 -23.32
C GLN A 468 9.21 -37.42 -22.28
N LEU A 469 10.02 -38.37 -21.79
CA LEU A 469 11.08 -38.15 -20.82
C LEU A 469 12.47 -37.95 -21.45
N CYS A 470 12.58 -37.96 -22.79
CA CYS A 470 13.85 -37.90 -23.52
C CYS A 470 14.86 -38.97 -23.08
N ASP A 471 14.44 -40.23 -22.97
CA ASP A 471 15.23 -41.32 -22.40
C ASP A 471 15.87 -42.27 -23.43
N SER A 472 15.52 -42.11 -24.71
CA SER A 472 15.88 -43.05 -25.77
C SER A 472 16.41 -42.32 -26.99
N CYS A 473 17.43 -42.86 -27.68
CA CYS A 473 17.84 -42.34 -28.98
C CYS A 473 16.80 -42.67 -30.05
N GLU A 474 16.70 -41.81 -31.06
CA GLU A 474 16.05 -42.12 -32.33
C GLU A 474 16.66 -43.39 -32.95
N GLU A 475 15.90 -44.13 -33.76
CA GLU A 475 16.43 -45.34 -34.41
C GLU A 475 17.71 -45.02 -35.20
N ASN A 476 18.66 -45.96 -35.20
CA ASN A 476 19.97 -45.83 -35.86
C ASN A 476 20.84 -44.69 -35.32
N HIS A 477 20.63 -44.27 -34.07
CA HIS A 477 21.48 -43.33 -33.35
C HIS A 477 21.94 -43.90 -31.99
N TRP A 478 23.05 -43.39 -31.45
CA TRP A 478 23.68 -43.85 -30.22
C TRP A 478 24.28 -42.66 -29.46
N LYS A 479 24.95 -42.91 -28.33
CA LYS A 479 25.73 -41.93 -27.55
C LYS A 479 24.91 -40.96 -26.69
N ILE A 480 23.71 -41.35 -26.25
CA ILE A 480 22.87 -40.56 -25.33
C ILE A 480 23.60 -40.19 -24.02
N ALA A 481 24.54 -41.03 -23.57
CA ALA A 481 25.34 -40.78 -22.37
C ALA A 481 26.30 -39.58 -22.49
N SER A 482 26.49 -39.03 -23.69
CA SER A 482 27.30 -37.82 -23.90
C SER A 482 26.67 -36.55 -23.35
N GLY A 483 25.35 -36.55 -23.13
CA GLY A 483 24.61 -35.34 -22.71
C GLY A 483 24.50 -34.28 -23.82
N GLN A 484 24.82 -34.62 -25.07
CA GLN A 484 24.76 -33.72 -26.23
C GLN A 484 23.76 -34.16 -27.31
N GLY A 485 22.97 -35.20 -27.02
CA GLY A 485 22.06 -35.83 -27.98
C GLY A 485 22.59 -37.17 -28.47
N CYS A 486 22.01 -37.67 -29.56
CA CYS A 486 22.45 -38.92 -30.18
C CYS A 486 23.09 -38.68 -31.55
N ASP A 487 24.19 -39.37 -31.81
CA ASP A 487 24.89 -39.35 -33.09
C ASP A 487 24.41 -40.53 -33.96
N PRO A 488 24.39 -40.42 -35.29
CA PRO A 488 24.06 -41.54 -36.16
C PRO A 488 25.05 -42.71 -35.99
N CYS A 489 24.56 -43.93 -36.15
CA CYS A 489 25.34 -45.16 -36.05
C CYS A 489 26.42 -45.27 -37.12
N GLU A 490 26.09 -44.87 -38.36
CA GLU A 490 26.95 -44.97 -39.55
C GLU A 490 27.52 -46.40 -39.77
N CYS A 491 26.67 -47.42 -39.63
CA CYS A 491 27.06 -48.80 -39.94
C CYS A 491 27.31 -48.97 -41.46
N ASP A 492 28.38 -49.69 -41.81
CA ASP A 492 28.74 -49.92 -43.20
C ASP A 492 27.78 -50.89 -43.89
N ALA A 493 27.21 -50.51 -45.03
CA ALA A 493 26.19 -51.32 -45.71
C ALA A 493 26.72 -52.68 -46.24
N VAL A 494 28.04 -52.80 -46.48
CA VAL A 494 28.67 -54.04 -46.95
C VAL A 494 29.05 -54.92 -45.77
N GLY A 495 29.73 -54.34 -44.78
CA GLY A 495 30.28 -55.07 -43.64
C GLY A 495 29.31 -55.31 -42.48
N SER A 496 28.18 -54.60 -42.40
CA SER A 496 27.18 -54.77 -41.33
C SER A 496 25.94 -55.57 -41.78
N ILE A 497 25.23 -56.16 -40.81
CA ILE A 497 23.98 -56.89 -41.03
C ILE A 497 22.80 -55.92 -41.16
N SER A 498 22.83 -54.82 -40.40
CA SER A 498 21.81 -53.77 -40.42
C SER A 498 22.38 -52.41 -40.00
N ASP A 499 21.65 -51.34 -40.27
CA ASP A 499 21.99 -49.97 -39.85
C ASP A 499 21.81 -49.71 -38.34
N ARG A 500 21.36 -50.73 -37.60
CA ARG A 500 21.15 -50.67 -36.15
C ARG A 500 22.49 -50.87 -35.44
N CYS A 501 22.76 -50.00 -34.47
CA CYS A 501 23.87 -50.15 -33.56
C CYS A 501 23.39 -50.12 -32.11
N ASN A 502 24.26 -50.53 -31.19
CA ASN A 502 24.00 -50.42 -29.76
C ASN A 502 23.86 -48.93 -29.35
N PRO A 503 22.79 -48.52 -28.65
CA PRO A 503 22.52 -47.12 -28.34
C PRO A 503 23.54 -46.48 -27.37
N PHE A 504 24.37 -47.27 -26.69
CA PHE A 504 25.36 -46.77 -25.72
C PHE A 504 26.78 -46.70 -26.28
N ASP A 505 27.26 -47.77 -26.92
CA ASP A 505 28.64 -47.86 -27.45
C ASP A 505 28.73 -47.69 -28.97
N GLY A 506 27.59 -47.68 -29.66
CA GLY A 506 27.50 -47.44 -31.09
C GLY A 506 28.05 -48.57 -31.95
N THR A 507 28.23 -49.78 -31.40
CA THR A 507 28.76 -50.94 -32.12
C THR A 507 27.69 -51.53 -33.02
N CYS A 508 28.01 -51.63 -34.31
CA CYS A 508 27.19 -52.27 -35.33
C CYS A 508 27.39 -53.79 -35.34
N GLU A 509 26.38 -54.52 -35.80
CA GLU A 509 26.48 -55.98 -35.93
C GLU A 509 27.19 -56.34 -37.25
N CYS A 510 28.43 -56.82 -37.17
CA CYS A 510 29.28 -57.07 -38.34
C CYS A 510 29.11 -58.47 -38.94
N ARG A 511 29.21 -58.56 -40.27
CA ARG A 511 29.28 -59.81 -41.02
C ARG A 511 30.63 -60.50 -40.78
N LEU A 512 30.66 -61.82 -40.97
CA LEU A 512 31.86 -62.64 -40.77
C LEU A 512 33.03 -62.12 -41.63
N GLY A 513 34.19 -61.88 -41.01
CA GLY A 513 35.37 -61.32 -41.68
C GLY A 513 35.48 -59.80 -41.62
N PHE A 514 34.40 -59.09 -41.24
CA PHE A 514 34.38 -57.64 -41.03
C PHE A 514 34.39 -57.30 -39.53
N GLY A 515 34.94 -56.15 -39.19
CA GLY A 515 35.14 -55.69 -37.83
C GLY A 515 35.24 -54.17 -37.73
N GLY A 516 35.49 -53.69 -36.51
CA GLY A 516 35.41 -52.26 -36.18
C GLY A 516 33.99 -51.86 -35.78
N ARG A 517 33.85 -50.70 -35.15
CA ARG A 517 32.58 -50.23 -34.60
C ARG A 517 31.49 -50.06 -35.68
N ARG A 518 31.90 -49.65 -36.89
CA ARG A 518 31.02 -49.46 -38.05
C ARG A 518 31.08 -50.62 -39.04
N CYS A 519 31.80 -51.71 -38.73
CA CYS A 519 32.02 -52.84 -39.63
C CYS A 519 32.71 -52.50 -40.95
N ASN A 520 33.48 -51.40 -40.99
CA ASN A 520 34.19 -50.89 -42.16
C ASN A 520 35.67 -51.30 -42.18
N GLU A 521 36.08 -52.24 -41.34
CA GLU A 521 37.44 -52.77 -41.27
C GLU A 521 37.41 -54.29 -41.42
N CYS A 522 38.52 -54.91 -41.81
CA CYS A 522 38.63 -56.35 -41.71
C CYS A 522 38.79 -56.79 -40.25
N GLN A 523 38.08 -57.85 -39.88
CA GLN A 523 38.16 -58.48 -38.57
C GLN A 523 39.62 -58.89 -38.28
N LYS A 524 39.96 -59.03 -36.99
CA LYS A 524 41.27 -59.55 -36.58
C LYS A 524 41.58 -60.89 -37.27
N ASN A 525 42.80 -61.03 -37.78
CA ASN A 525 43.32 -62.13 -38.60
C ASN A 525 42.73 -62.19 -40.03
N PHE A 526 42.18 -61.09 -40.52
CA PHE A 526 41.76 -60.93 -41.91
C PHE A 526 42.47 -59.71 -42.55
N TRP A 527 42.56 -59.70 -43.87
CA TRP A 527 43.18 -58.66 -44.69
C TRP A 527 42.42 -58.48 -46.00
N GLY A 528 42.67 -57.40 -46.73
CA GLY A 528 42.01 -57.09 -47.98
C GLY A 528 41.34 -55.72 -47.95
N ASN A 529 40.42 -55.49 -48.88
CA ASN A 529 39.71 -54.21 -48.97
C ASN A 529 38.37 -54.31 -48.22
N PRO A 530 38.19 -53.59 -47.10
CA PRO A 530 36.94 -53.63 -46.33
C PRO A 530 35.69 -53.16 -47.08
N ASN A 531 35.84 -52.52 -48.25
CA ASN A 531 34.70 -52.12 -49.10
C ASN A 531 34.30 -53.20 -50.12
N VAL A 532 35.07 -54.29 -50.22
CA VAL A 532 34.86 -55.35 -51.22
C VAL A 532 34.73 -56.70 -50.54
N GLU A 533 35.80 -57.19 -49.93
CA GLU A 533 35.85 -58.48 -49.26
C GLU A 533 37.12 -58.59 -48.41
N CYS A 534 37.00 -59.23 -47.24
CA CYS A 534 38.12 -59.50 -46.33
C CYS A 534 38.45 -60.99 -46.36
N TYR A 535 39.72 -61.31 -46.61
CA TYR A 535 40.25 -62.66 -46.68
C TYR A 535 40.97 -63.03 -45.38
N PRO A 536 40.90 -64.29 -44.92
CA PRO A 536 41.64 -64.73 -43.75
C PRO A 536 43.16 -64.67 -44.02
N CYS A 537 43.93 -64.32 -42.99
CA CYS A 537 45.39 -64.41 -43.02
C CYS A 537 45.82 -65.88 -42.93
N GLU A 538 46.67 -66.32 -43.86
CA GLU A 538 47.22 -67.68 -43.90
C GLU A 538 48.68 -67.69 -43.41
N CYS A 539 48.96 -67.06 -42.27
CA CYS A 539 50.30 -67.06 -41.68
C CYS A 539 50.61 -68.40 -40.99
N ASP A 540 51.83 -68.89 -41.15
CA ASP A 540 52.28 -70.08 -40.43
C ASP A 540 52.30 -69.82 -38.93
N VAL A 541 51.66 -70.71 -38.17
CA VAL A 541 51.45 -70.59 -36.72
C VAL A 541 52.75 -70.54 -35.90
N ILE A 542 53.85 -71.08 -36.41
CA ILE A 542 55.14 -71.17 -35.71
C ILE A 542 56.15 -70.20 -36.35
N GLY A 543 56.12 -70.05 -37.68
CA GLY A 543 57.05 -69.21 -38.42
C GLY A 543 56.73 -67.72 -38.36
N SER A 544 55.49 -67.35 -38.09
CA SER A 544 55.06 -65.95 -37.98
C SER A 544 55.00 -65.45 -36.52
N ALA A 545 55.39 -64.19 -36.33
CA ALA A 545 55.34 -63.49 -35.05
C ALA A 545 53.91 -63.07 -34.65
N SER A 546 52.99 -63.01 -35.61
CA SER A 546 51.58 -62.66 -35.42
C SER A 546 50.74 -63.31 -36.50
N GLN A 547 49.56 -63.79 -36.10
CA GLN A 547 48.54 -64.32 -37.02
C GLN A 547 47.78 -63.24 -37.79
N GLN A 548 48.00 -61.98 -37.43
CA GLN A 548 47.58 -60.85 -38.25
C GLN A 548 48.66 -60.55 -39.27
N CYS A 549 48.38 -60.88 -40.52
CA CYS A 549 49.11 -60.42 -41.69
C CYS A 549 48.86 -58.92 -41.95
N ASP A 550 49.72 -58.31 -42.77
CA ASP A 550 49.58 -56.95 -43.24
C ASP A 550 48.19 -56.73 -43.86
N ARG A 551 47.49 -55.68 -43.42
CA ARG A 551 46.07 -55.49 -43.72
C ARG A 551 45.78 -55.21 -45.20
N GLU A 552 46.74 -54.70 -45.95
CA GLU A 552 46.59 -54.37 -47.37
C GLU A 552 47.19 -55.44 -48.28
N THR A 553 48.36 -55.96 -47.92
CA THR A 553 49.15 -56.85 -48.78
C THR A 553 49.00 -58.32 -48.43
N GLY A 554 48.48 -58.66 -47.24
CA GLY A 554 48.36 -60.03 -46.78
C GLY A 554 49.68 -60.67 -46.33
N LEU A 555 50.77 -59.89 -46.26
CA LEU A 555 52.10 -60.37 -45.91
C LEU A 555 52.23 -60.66 -44.41
N CYS A 556 52.72 -61.83 -44.06
CA CYS A 556 52.92 -62.23 -42.66
C CYS A 556 54.24 -61.67 -42.10
N VAL A 557 54.23 -61.33 -40.80
CA VAL A 557 55.45 -60.89 -40.11
C VAL A 557 56.21 -62.12 -39.61
N CYS A 558 57.35 -62.43 -40.21
CA CYS A 558 58.09 -63.65 -39.90
C CYS A 558 59.08 -63.48 -38.74
N HIS A 559 59.34 -64.57 -38.02
CA HIS A 559 60.41 -64.62 -37.03
C HIS A 559 61.80 -64.59 -37.70
N LYS A 560 62.81 -64.07 -36.99
CA LYS A 560 64.17 -63.91 -37.53
C LYS A 560 64.72 -65.26 -38.02
N GLY A 561 65.11 -65.31 -39.30
CA GLY A 561 65.62 -66.51 -39.97
C GLY A 561 64.57 -67.29 -40.77
N ILE A 562 63.29 -66.93 -40.65
CA ILE A 562 62.16 -67.47 -41.41
C ILE A 562 61.64 -66.37 -42.35
N GLY A 563 61.31 -66.74 -43.59
CA GLY A 563 60.87 -65.83 -44.64
C GLY A 563 59.78 -66.43 -45.52
N GLY A 564 59.42 -65.74 -46.59
CA GLY A 564 58.27 -66.07 -47.44
C GLY A 564 57.00 -65.32 -47.05
N GLU A 565 56.02 -65.27 -47.96
CA GLU A 565 54.81 -64.45 -47.76
C GLU A 565 53.94 -64.95 -46.59
N LYS A 566 54.02 -66.26 -46.30
CA LYS A 566 53.31 -66.94 -45.21
C LYS A 566 54.22 -67.35 -44.05
N CYS A 567 55.52 -67.00 -44.10
CA CYS A 567 56.53 -67.42 -43.13
C CYS A 567 56.73 -68.94 -43.03
N ASP A 568 56.68 -69.62 -44.17
CA ASP A 568 56.75 -71.07 -44.32
C ASP A 568 58.07 -71.58 -44.95
N GLN A 569 59.03 -70.70 -45.20
CA GLN A 569 60.36 -71.04 -45.76
C GLN A 569 61.49 -70.31 -45.02
N CYS A 570 62.75 -70.69 -45.23
CA CYS A 570 63.89 -70.00 -44.59
C CYS A 570 64.17 -68.65 -45.26
N ASP A 571 64.53 -67.66 -44.43
CA ASP A 571 64.84 -66.31 -44.90
C ASP A 571 66.18 -66.27 -45.66
N ARG A 572 66.40 -65.22 -46.45
CA ARG A 572 67.68 -65.00 -47.15
C ARG A 572 68.83 -64.94 -46.13
N GLY A 573 69.91 -65.68 -46.41
CA GLY A 573 71.03 -65.81 -45.48
C GLY A 573 70.84 -66.90 -44.42
N TYR A 574 69.80 -67.72 -44.55
CA TYR A 574 69.57 -68.93 -43.74
C TYR A 574 69.35 -70.14 -44.66
N HIS A 575 69.67 -71.34 -44.18
CA HIS A 575 69.45 -72.61 -44.89
C HIS A 575 68.75 -73.63 -43.98
N GLY A 576 68.07 -74.61 -44.59
CA GLY A 576 67.25 -75.60 -43.90
C GLY A 576 65.79 -75.59 -44.37
N GLU A 577 64.90 -76.16 -43.56
CA GLU A 577 63.44 -76.11 -43.76
C GLU A 577 62.81 -75.36 -42.59
N ALA A 578 61.94 -74.38 -42.86
CA ALA A 578 61.25 -73.64 -41.79
C ALA A 578 60.36 -74.59 -40.98
N PRO A 579 60.30 -74.44 -39.63
CA PRO A 579 60.85 -73.34 -38.83
C PRO A 579 62.31 -73.52 -38.36
N GLN A 580 63.02 -74.58 -38.77
CA GLN A 580 64.42 -74.84 -38.36
C GLN A 580 65.41 -74.30 -39.40
N CYS A 581 65.64 -72.98 -39.35
CA CYS A 581 66.53 -72.27 -40.25
C CYS A 581 67.85 -71.90 -39.55
N SER A 582 68.99 -72.26 -40.14
CA SER A 582 70.33 -71.97 -39.61
C SER A 582 71.03 -70.87 -40.43
N PRO A 583 71.70 -69.89 -39.81
CA PRO A 583 72.34 -68.80 -40.51
C PRO A 583 73.51 -69.29 -41.37
N CYS A 584 73.72 -68.64 -42.51
CA CYS A 584 74.89 -68.78 -43.35
C CYS A 584 76.09 -68.07 -42.71
N GLY A 585 77.29 -68.61 -42.84
CA GLY A 585 78.48 -68.11 -42.14
C GLY A 585 79.09 -66.82 -42.74
N GLU A 586 80.27 -66.45 -42.25
CA GLU A 586 80.97 -65.18 -42.55
C GLU A 586 81.17 -64.89 -44.05
N CYS A 587 81.21 -65.92 -44.89
CA CYS A 587 81.38 -65.75 -46.33
C CYS A 587 80.14 -65.14 -46.99
N PHE A 588 78.94 -65.57 -46.57
CA PHE A 588 77.68 -64.96 -47.01
C PHE A 588 77.58 -63.52 -46.49
N ASP A 589 77.91 -63.28 -45.23
CA ASP A 589 77.85 -61.93 -44.64
C ASP A 589 78.75 -60.93 -45.39
N ASN A 590 79.96 -61.34 -45.78
CA ASN A 590 80.87 -60.50 -46.57
C ASN A 590 80.34 -60.24 -47.98
N TRP A 591 79.77 -61.27 -48.63
CA TRP A 591 79.20 -61.13 -49.96
C TRP A 591 77.92 -60.28 -49.95
N ASP A 592 77.06 -60.47 -48.95
CA ASP A 592 75.82 -59.72 -48.76
C ASP A 592 76.12 -58.26 -48.38
N LEU A 593 77.18 -57.97 -47.60
CA LEU A 593 77.69 -56.61 -47.37
C LEU A 593 78.08 -55.89 -48.67
N ILE A 594 78.73 -56.61 -49.59
CA ILE A 594 79.12 -56.04 -50.90
C ILE A 594 77.88 -55.79 -51.75
N LEU A 595 76.95 -56.75 -51.80
CA LEU A 595 75.71 -56.61 -52.55
C LEU A 595 74.80 -55.53 -51.97
N ASP A 596 74.70 -55.41 -50.65
CA ASP A 596 73.95 -54.35 -49.98
C ASP A 596 74.61 -53.00 -50.19
N GLY A 597 75.94 -52.93 -50.18
CA GLY A 597 76.68 -51.75 -50.59
C GLY A 597 76.37 -51.34 -52.03
N LEU A 598 76.32 -52.31 -52.96
CA LEU A 598 75.96 -52.07 -54.36
C LEU A 598 74.49 -51.72 -54.53
N ARG A 599 73.58 -52.38 -53.80
CA ARG A 599 72.14 -52.11 -53.80
C ARG A 599 71.85 -50.74 -53.23
N ASN A 600 72.51 -50.35 -52.13
CA ASN A 600 72.39 -49.02 -51.54
C ASN A 600 72.94 -47.94 -52.46
N LYS A 601 74.08 -48.16 -53.11
CA LYS A 601 74.58 -47.26 -54.15
C LYS A 601 73.62 -47.17 -55.33
N THR A 602 73.06 -48.28 -55.78
CA THR A 602 72.08 -48.34 -56.87
C THR A 602 70.80 -47.61 -56.48
N ASN A 603 70.28 -47.81 -55.27
CA ASN A 603 69.10 -47.13 -54.73
C ASN A 603 69.36 -45.65 -54.47
N ALA A 604 70.59 -45.25 -54.13
CA ALA A 604 70.98 -43.85 -54.02
C ALA A 604 70.98 -43.18 -55.40
N VAL A 605 71.51 -43.87 -56.42
CA VAL A 605 71.47 -43.40 -57.81
C VAL A 605 70.03 -43.35 -58.34
N ILE A 606 69.19 -44.33 -58.03
CA ILE A 606 67.76 -44.33 -58.40
C ILE A 606 67.05 -43.18 -57.69
N ARG A 607 67.27 -42.98 -56.38
CA ARG A 607 66.71 -41.85 -55.64
C ARG A 607 67.15 -40.52 -56.22
N GLU A 608 68.42 -40.37 -56.57
CA GLU A 608 68.94 -39.14 -57.14
C GLU A 608 68.41 -38.90 -58.56
N ALA A 609 68.28 -39.95 -59.37
CA ALA A 609 67.63 -39.86 -60.68
C ALA A 609 66.14 -39.51 -60.57
N SER A 610 65.41 -40.08 -59.60
CA SER A 610 64.02 -39.74 -59.30
C SER A 610 63.87 -38.33 -58.74
N ARG A 611 64.85 -37.84 -57.96
CA ARG A 611 64.91 -36.45 -57.50
C ARG A 611 65.10 -35.51 -58.68
N ILE A 612 66.07 -35.78 -59.56
CA ILE A 612 66.30 -35.00 -60.80
C ILE A 612 65.06 -35.02 -61.71
N GLN A 613 64.31 -36.12 -61.75
CA GLN A 613 63.04 -36.22 -62.49
C GLN A 613 61.92 -35.36 -61.89
N LYS A 614 61.87 -35.21 -60.56
CA LYS A 614 60.87 -34.39 -59.86
C LYS A 614 61.17 -32.89 -59.89
N VAL A 615 62.44 -32.48 -59.84
CA VAL A 615 62.81 -31.05 -59.66
C VAL A 615 63.52 -30.41 -60.87
N GLY A 616 63.99 -31.19 -61.85
CA GLY A 616 64.76 -30.68 -63.00
C GLY A 616 66.15 -30.13 -62.63
N THR A 617 66.93 -29.70 -63.64
CA THR A 617 68.32 -29.20 -63.47
C THR A 617 68.43 -27.82 -62.79
N THR A 618 67.33 -27.28 -62.29
CA THR A 618 67.27 -26.03 -61.50
C THR A 618 67.39 -26.25 -60.00
N GLY A 619 67.56 -27.50 -59.54
CA GLY A 619 67.87 -27.85 -58.14
C GLY A 619 69.27 -27.47 -57.64
N VAL A 620 69.94 -26.53 -58.34
CA VAL A 620 71.16 -25.86 -57.87
C VAL A 620 70.81 -24.60 -57.08
N TYR A 621 69.59 -24.07 -57.23
CA TYR A 621 69.11 -22.92 -56.44
C TYR A 621 68.09 -23.29 -55.35
N SER A 622 67.80 -24.58 -55.16
CA SER A 622 66.90 -25.01 -54.08
C SER A 622 67.49 -24.72 -52.71
N GLN A 623 68.83 -24.69 -52.58
CA GLN A 623 69.49 -24.32 -51.35
C GLN A 623 69.23 -22.85 -50.99
N GLU A 624 69.30 -21.88 -51.91
CA GLU A 624 68.98 -20.49 -51.56
C GLU A 624 67.47 -20.25 -51.31
N PHE A 625 66.58 -21.09 -51.85
CA PHE A 625 65.14 -21.03 -51.55
C PHE A 625 64.79 -21.73 -50.23
N ASP A 626 65.41 -22.87 -49.92
CA ASP A 626 65.32 -23.56 -48.64
C ASP A 626 65.94 -22.67 -47.53
N ASP A 627 67.07 -21.99 -47.80
CA ASP A 627 67.72 -21.02 -46.90
C ASP A 627 66.86 -19.75 -46.70
N MET A 628 66.04 -19.34 -47.69
CA MET A 628 65.09 -18.23 -47.55
C MET A 628 63.81 -18.63 -46.79
N GLU A 629 63.35 -19.88 -46.94
CA GLU A 629 62.22 -20.45 -46.21
C GLU A 629 62.60 -20.77 -44.76
N GLU A 630 63.84 -21.19 -44.51
CA GLU A 630 64.48 -21.30 -43.20
C GLU A 630 64.69 -19.92 -42.58
N SER A 631 65.18 -18.92 -43.33
CA SER A 631 65.32 -17.53 -42.84
C SER A 631 63.97 -16.86 -42.52
N LEU A 632 62.88 -17.20 -43.22
CA LEU A 632 61.53 -16.72 -42.92
C LEU A 632 60.97 -17.40 -41.65
N ASN A 633 61.18 -18.70 -41.46
CA ASN A 633 60.79 -19.41 -40.25
C ASN A 633 61.65 -18.99 -39.03
N GLU A 634 62.94 -18.73 -39.22
CA GLU A 634 63.83 -18.18 -38.18
C GLU A 634 63.47 -16.72 -37.80
N VAL A 635 62.99 -15.90 -38.74
CA VAL A 635 62.45 -14.56 -38.42
C VAL A 635 61.10 -14.64 -37.68
N TRP A 636 60.28 -15.67 -37.94
CA TRP A 636 59.04 -15.91 -37.20
C TRP A 636 59.29 -16.45 -35.78
N ASP A 637 60.33 -17.25 -35.57
CA ASP A 637 60.74 -17.70 -34.22
C ASP A 637 61.49 -16.61 -33.42
N LEU A 638 62.13 -15.63 -34.09
CA LEU A 638 62.78 -14.47 -33.45
C LEU A 638 61.84 -13.30 -33.09
N PHE A 639 60.55 -13.35 -33.45
CA PHE A 639 59.50 -12.51 -32.84
C PHE A 639 58.73 -13.23 -31.70
N GLY A 640 59.05 -14.50 -31.42
CA GLY A 640 58.39 -15.34 -30.41
C GLY A 640 59.09 -15.44 -29.04
N ASN A 641 60.42 -15.26 -28.96
CA ASN A 641 61.13 -15.11 -27.67
C ASN A 641 62.60 -14.65 -27.84
N THR A 642 62.82 -13.37 -27.52
CA THR A 642 64.01 -12.69 -26.95
C THR A 642 65.45 -12.97 -27.44
N THR A 643 66.14 -11.83 -27.62
CA THR A 643 67.55 -11.57 -27.91
C THR A 643 68.63 -12.45 -27.25
N ILE A 644 69.45 -13.02 -28.16
CA ILE A 644 70.94 -13.08 -28.19
C ILE A 644 71.67 -14.29 -27.59
N ARG A 645 72.55 -14.87 -28.43
CA ARG A 645 73.63 -15.81 -28.09
C ARG A 645 74.94 -15.09 -27.72
N SER A 646 75.67 -15.67 -26.77
CA SER A 646 77.04 -16.23 -26.93
C SER A 646 77.86 -16.22 -25.63
N GLN A 647 77.27 -16.68 -24.53
CA GLN A 647 78.01 -17.07 -23.32
C GLN A 647 77.32 -18.20 -22.54
N ASP A 648 76.54 -19.04 -23.24
CA ASP A 648 76.54 -20.46 -22.90
C ASP A 648 77.99 -20.90 -23.00
N LEU A 649 78.59 -21.21 -21.85
CA LEU A 649 79.37 -22.43 -21.67
C LEU A 649 79.86 -22.57 -20.22
N ASP A 650 79.59 -21.58 -19.35
CA ASP A 650 79.67 -21.73 -17.90
C ASP A 650 78.26 -21.55 -17.30
N ALA A 651 77.45 -22.61 -17.38
CA ALA A 651 77.42 -23.58 -16.28
C ALA A 651 76.69 -22.95 -15.09
N LEU A 652 75.40 -22.63 -15.24
CA LEU A 652 74.29 -23.59 -15.10
C LEU A 652 74.14 -24.19 -13.69
N ASP A 653 75.06 -23.90 -12.77
CA ASP A 653 75.05 -24.43 -11.40
C ASP A 653 74.75 -23.32 -10.37
N ASP A 654 75.31 -22.12 -10.56
CA ASP A 654 75.21 -21.03 -9.58
C ASP A 654 73.80 -20.40 -9.47
N LEU A 655 73.02 -20.44 -10.55
CA LEU A 655 71.75 -19.71 -10.63
C LEU A 655 70.56 -20.50 -10.04
N ALA A 656 70.72 -21.82 -9.87
CA ALA A 656 69.73 -22.65 -9.19
C ALA A 656 69.63 -22.29 -7.69
N ASP A 657 70.75 -21.93 -7.06
CA ASP A 657 70.82 -21.47 -5.68
C ASP A 657 70.25 -20.06 -5.48
N GLU A 658 70.34 -19.21 -6.52
CA GLU A 658 69.76 -17.87 -6.52
C GLU A 658 68.21 -17.90 -6.64
N LEU A 659 67.67 -18.87 -7.39
CA LEU A 659 66.22 -19.05 -7.54
C LEU A 659 65.52 -19.40 -6.20
N GLY A 660 66.20 -20.13 -5.31
CA GLY A 660 65.70 -20.48 -3.99
C GLY A 660 65.53 -19.28 -3.05
N LYS A 661 66.40 -18.27 -3.16
CA LYS A 661 66.26 -17.00 -2.43
C LYS A 661 65.15 -16.12 -3.02
N ASN A 662 65.04 -16.07 -4.34
CA ASN A 662 64.02 -15.25 -5.03
C ASN A 662 62.57 -15.69 -4.74
N ILE A 663 62.32 -16.97 -4.48
CA ILE A 663 60.99 -17.45 -4.06
C ILE A 663 60.60 -16.89 -2.68
N SER A 664 61.56 -16.74 -1.76
CA SER A 664 61.35 -16.15 -0.44
C SER A 664 61.11 -14.64 -0.49
N ASP A 665 61.75 -13.92 -1.43
CA ASP A 665 61.54 -12.48 -1.62
C ASP A 665 60.23 -12.19 -2.39
N SER A 666 59.81 -13.09 -3.28
CA SER A 666 58.53 -13.01 -3.99
C SER A 666 57.33 -13.20 -3.05
N ALA A 667 57.46 -13.96 -1.95
CA ALA A 667 56.42 -14.08 -0.92
C ALA A 667 56.21 -12.77 -0.13
N LYS A 668 57.27 -11.96 0.06
CA LYS A 668 57.18 -10.61 0.64
C LYS A 668 56.60 -9.58 -0.34
N GLN A 669 56.91 -9.69 -1.63
CA GLN A 669 56.30 -8.84 -2.67
C GLN A 669 54.79 -9.09 -2.85
N LEU A 670 54.29 -10.29 -2.51
CA LEU A 670 52.86 -10.62 -2.56
C LEU A 670 52.04 -9.88 -1.49
N GLU A 671 52.67 -9.52 -0.37
CA GLU A 671 52.05 -8.72 0.71
C GLU A 671 51.97 -7.22 0.32
N GLU A 672 52.93 -6.73 -0.49
CA GLU A 672 52.89 -5.38 -1.08
C GLU A 672 51.94 -5.27 -2.29
N ALA A 673 51.76 -6.33 -3.07
CA ALA A 673 50.79 -6.40 -4.17
C ALA A 673 49.32 -6.28 -3.69
N ASN A 674 49.04 -6.67 -2.45
CA ASN A 674 47.72 -6.56 -1.84
C ASN A 674 47.31 -5.09 -1.55
N ASN A 675 48.30 -4.21 -1.30
CA ASN A 675 48.07 -2.77 -1.17
C ASN A 675 47.91 -2.07 -2.54
N LEU A 676 48.34 -2.70 -3.64
CA LEU A 676 48.11 -2.24 -5.02
C LEU A 676 46.70 -2.61 -5.53
N LEU A 677 46.05 -3.59 -4.93
CA LEU A 677 44.67 -4.01 -5.21
C LEU A 677 43.62 -2.97 -4.81
N GLU A 678 43.92 -2.12 -3.81
CA GLU A 678 43.04 -1.01 -3.41
C GLU A 678 43.00 0.11 -4.48
N ASN A 679 44.09 0.27 -5.25
CA ASN A 679 44.19 1.24 -6.36
C ASN A 679 43.54 0.73 -7.67
N LEU A 680 43.38 -0.60 -7.81
CA LEU A 680 42.65 -1.24 -8.91
C LEU A 680 41.13 -1.06 -8.80
N SER A 681 40.59 -0.98 -7.59
CA SER A 681 39.17 -0.69 -7.32
C SER A 681 38.72 0.67 -7.90
N GLN A 682 39.58 1.70 -7.82
CA GLN A 682 39.33 3.00 -8.44
C GLN A 682 39.35 2.97 -9.98
N ARG A 683 40.16 2.11 -10.61
CA ARG A 683 40.20 1.97 -12.08
C ARG A 683 39.03 1.16 -12.63
N ILE A 684 38.49 0.20 -11.86
CA ILE A 684 37.29 -0.56 -12.22
C ILE A 684 36.06 0.35 -12.31
N SER A 685 35.93 1.34 -11.41
CA SER A 685 34.84 2.33 -11.45
C SER A 685 34.88 3.22 -12.71
N ILE A 686 36.07 3.53 -13.25
CA ILE A 686 36.24 4.27 -14.51
C ILE A 686 35.94 3.38 -15.73
N GLY A 687 36.26 2.08 -15.64
CA GLY A 687 35.93 1.07 -16.66
C GLY A 687 34.42 0.84 -16.82
N ASP A 688 33.66 0.86 -15.71
CA ASP A 688 32.21 0.72 -15.74
C ASP A 688 31.51 1.88 -16.48
N VAL A 689 32.02 3.11 -16.33
CA VAL A 689 31.51 4.27 -17.06
C VAL A 689 31.80 4.15 -18.58
N ALA A 690 32.92 3.54 -18.95
CA ALA A 690 33.27 3.27 -20.35
C ALA A 690 32.43 2.12 -20.95
N LEU A 691 32.14 1.07 -20.16
CA LEU A 691 31.28 -0.04 -20.54
C LEU A 691 29.82 0.40 -20.72
N LYS A 692 29.31 1.29 -19.86
CA LYS A 692 27.97 1.89 -20.01
C LYS A 692 27.86 2.72 -21.31
N LYS A 693 28.95 3.40 -21.70
CA LYS A 693 29.04 4.17 -22.95
C LYS A 693 29.12 3.28 -24.20
N LEU A 694 29.74 2.10 -24.10
CA LEU A 694 29.77 1.08 -25.15
C LEU A 694 28.41 0.37 -25.29
N ARG A 695 27.74 0.05 -24.19
CA ARG A 695 26.41 -0.57 -24.20
C ARG A 695 25.35 0.32 -24.87
N ASN A 696 25.33 1.62 -24.54
CA ASN A 696 24.47 2.60 -25.23
C ASN A 696 24.79 2.73 -26.73
N ARG A 697 26.04 2.50 -27.15
CA ARG A 697 26.43 2.48 -28.57
C ARG A 697 25.97 1.20 -29.28
N THR A 698 25.98 0.06 -28.60
CA THR A 698 25.48 -1.21 -29.12
C THR A 698 23.95 -1.18 -29.26
N ASP A 699 23.24 -0.58 -28.31
CA ASP A 699 21.79 -0.43 -28.38
C ASP A 699 21.37 0.52 -29.52
N SER A 700 22.09 1.64 -29.70
CA SER A 700 21.93 2.54 -30.85
C SER A 700 22.26 1.87 -32.20
N LEU A 701 23.20 0.91 -32.22
CA LEU A 701 23.53 0.14 -33.41
C LEU A 701 22.45 -0.91 -33.70
N HIS A 702 21.85 -1.51 -32.67
CA HIS A 702 20.72 -2.43 -32.82
C HIS A 702 19.47 -1.73 -33.36
N GLU A 703 19.20 -0.51 -32.91
CA GLU A 703 18.12 0.33 -33.41
C GLU A 703 18.36 0.76 -34.88
N ALA A 704 19.61 1.12 -35.22
CA ALA A 704 19.99 1.43 -36.61
C ALA A 704 19.94 0.21 -37.56
N VAL A 705 20.20 -1.01 -37.05
CA VAL A 705 20.09 -2.26 -37.81
C VAL A 705 18.61 -2.67 -37.99
N ALA A 706 17.75 -2.37 -37.02
CA ALA A 706 16.30 -2.54 -37.16
C ALA A 706 15.71 -1.58 -38.20
N ASP A 707 16.12 -0.30 -38.18
CA ASP A 707 15.76 0.70 -39.20
C ASP A 707 16.26 0.34 -40.61
N LEU A 708 17.44 -0.28 -40.73
CA LEU A 708 17.94 -0.77 -42.01
C LEU A 708 17.11 -1.97 -42.52
N ARG A 709 16.67 -2.85 -41.62
CA ARG A 709 15.89 -4.04 -41.95
C ARG A 709 14.49 -3.70 -42.47
N GLU A 710 13.90 -2.62 -41.97
CA GLU A 710 12.59 -2.10 -42.43
C GLU A 710 12.69 -1.27 -43.73
N ASN A 711 13.84 -0.64 -44.00
CA ASN A 711 14.08 0.09 -45.25
C ASN A 711 14.48 -0.82 -46.44
N VAL A 712 15.01 -2.02 -46.19
CA VAL A 712 15.39 -3.01 -47.23
C VAL A 712 14.16 -3.72 -47.80
N THR A 713 13.10 -3.93 -47.01
CA THR A 713 11.81 -4.48 -47.48
C THR A 713 10.98 -3.49 -48.30
N ARG A 714 11.37 -2.21 -48.37
CA ARG A 714 10.64 -1.14 -49.10
C ARG A 714 11.29 -0.73 -50.44
N LEU A 715 12.32 -1.43 -50.90
CA LEU A 715 13.04 -1.10 -52.16
C LEU A 715 13.09 -2.26 -53.18
N GLN A 716 12.21 -3.26 -53.06
CA GLN A 716 12.08 -4.36 -54.03
C GLN A 716 11.00 -4.15 -55.10
N GLU A 717 10.27 -3.04 -55.09
CA GLU A 717 9.25 -2.74 -56.09
C GLU A 717 9.36 -1.27 -56.49
N GLU A 718 9.85 -1.00 -57.70
CA GLU A 718 9.26 -0.06 -58.67
C GLU A 718 10.21 0.21 -59.86
N ASP A 719 9.88 -0.48 -60.94
CA ASP A 719 9.66 0.04 -62.29
C ASP A 719 10.85 0.35 -63.25
N LEU A 720 10.66 -0.22 -64.44
CA LEU A 720 11.50 -0.19 -65.63
C LEU A 720 10.88 0.80 -66.65
N GLN A 721 11.74 1.65 -67.23
CA GLN A 721 11.52 2.53 -68.39
C GLN A 721 11.00 3.96 -68.14
N GLY A 722 11.90 4.93 -68.31
CA GLY A 722 11.50 6.33 -68.35
C GLY A 722 12.53 7.40 -68.71
N VAL A 723 13.75 7.11 -69.17
CA VAL A 723 14.66 8.12 -69.78
C VAL A 723 15.46 7.50 -70.94
N LEU A 724 14.74 6.91 -71.91
CA LEU A 724 15.25 6.43 -73.21
C LEU A 724 14.86 7.40 -74.36
N ASN A 725 14.59 8.68 -74.08
CA ASN A 725 14.22 9.62 -75.15
C ASN A 725 14.65 11.08 -74.94
N VAL A 726 15.77 11.30 -74.26
CA VAL A 726 16.52 12.55 -74.39
C VAL A 726 17.80 12.23 -75.16
N THR A 727 17.77 12.57 -76.46
CA THR A 727 18.92 12.82 -77.36
C THR A 727 19.57 11.64 -78.10
N GLN A 728 18.74 10.93 -78.86
CA GLN A 728 19.09 10.25 -80.12
C GLN A 728 19.36 11.27 -81.26
N GLN A 729 20.32 12.20 -81.07
CA GLN A 729 20.95 12.92 -82.18
C GLN A 729 22.49 12.95 -81.98
N ARG A 730 23.19 12.14 -82.81
CA ARG A 730 24.65 11.93 -82.98
C ARG A 730 25.37 11.24 -81.81
N TRP A 731 25.46 9.91 -81.68
CA TRP A 731 25.79 8.83 -82.65
C TRP A 731 27.20 8.95 -83.24
N PRO A 732 28.03 7.87 -83.28
CA PRO A 732 27.69 6.46 -83.01
C PRO A 732 28.33 5.92 -81.73
N SER A 733 27.70 5.13 -80.88
CA SER A 733 26.33 4.65 -80.73
C SER A 733 26.25 4.19 -79.28
N SER A 734 25.24 4.67 -78.54
CA SER A 734 24.52 4.02 -77.42
C SER A 734 25.34 3.20 -76.39
N THR A 735 25.35 3.48 -75.08
CA THR A 735 24.49 4.30 -74.22
C THR A 735 25.23 4.50 -72.88
N GLY A 736 24.82 5.53 -72.14
CA GLY A 736 25.50 6.07 -70.97
C GLY A 736 25.55 5.16 -69.72
N ARG A 737 26.61 5.40 -68.96
CA ARG A 737 26.71 5.34 -67.48
C ARG A 737 25.61 6.25 -66.84
N PRO A 738 25.37 6.33 -65.50
CA PRO A 738 26.29 5.95 -64.41
C PRO A 738 25.73 5.55 -63.01
N ARG A 739 26.64 4.96 -62.23
CA ARG A 739 26.84 5.14 -60.77
C ARG A 739 25.79 4.49 -59.85
N LYS A 740 26.19 3.78 -58.79
CA LYS A 740 27.07 4.31 -57.73
C LYS A 740 27.45 3.22 -56.69
N TRP A 741 28.63 3.39 -56.13
CA TRP A 741 29.15 2.88 -54.84
C TRP A 741 29.42 1.37 -54.68
N ARG A 742 30.70 1.02 -54.78
CA ARG A 742 31.35 0.29 -53.69
C ARG A 742 32.83 0.66 -53.59
N THR A 743 33.14 1.48 -52.61
CA THR A 743 34.49 1.65 -52.07
C THR A 743 34.41 1.35 -50.58
N THR A 744 34.85 0.15 -50.20
CA THR A 744 35.55 -0.24 -48.96
C THR A 744 35.96 -1.73 -49.13
N PRO A 745 36.89 -2.28 -48.35
CA PRO A 745 38.33 -2.22 -48.58
C PRO A 745 38.88 -3.64 -48.79
N TYR A 746 38.71 -4.20 -49.99
CA TYR A 746 39.38 -5.44 -50.43
C TYR A 746 39.81 -5.37 -51.91
N GLY A 747 40.05 -4.15 -52.41
CA GLY A 747 40.37 -3.91 -53.83
C GLY A 747 41.83 -4.16 -54.21
N ASN A 748 42.76 -4.16 -53.26
CA ASN A 748 44.18 -4.23 -53.58
C ASN A 748 44.67 -5.67 -53.79
N VAL A 749 44.14 -6.66 -53.07
CA VAL A 749 44.57 -8.07 -53.20
C VAL A 749 44.19 -8.65 -54.57
N LEU A 750 42.99 -8.31 -55.07
CA LEU A 750 42.53 -8.80 -56.38
C LEU A 750 43.24 -8.08 -57.55
N ALA A 751 43.52 -6.77 -57.40
CA ALA A 751 44.25 -6.00 -58.40
C ALA A 751 45.75 -6.37 -58.48
N ASP A 752 46.37 -6.73 -57.35
CA ASP A 752 47.76 -7.18 -57.29
C ASP A 752 47.90 -8.62 -57.82
N ALA A 753 46.95 -9.51 -57.51
CA ALA A 753 46.90 -10.86 -58.08
C ALA A 753 46.72 -10.85 -59.61
N GLU A 754 45.87 -9.96 -60.14
CA GLU A 754 45.68 -9.79 -61.59
C GLU A 754 46.96 -9.26 -62.28
N ARG A 755 47.73 -8.42 -61.58
CA ARG A 755 48.98 -7.83 -62.07
C ARG A 755 50.12 -8.86 -62.04
N PHE A 756 50.23 -9.66 -60.98
CA PHE A 756 51.18 -10.78 -60.90
C PHE A 756 50.86 -11.87 -61.93
N ARG A 757 49.58 -12.23 -62.11
CA ARG A 757 49.17 -13.20 -63.13
C ARG A 757 49.57 -12.75 -64.53
N LYS A 758 49.28 -11.50 -64.91
CA LYS A 758 49.69 -10.94 -66.21
C LYS A 758 51.20 -10.83 -66.39
N HIS A 759 51.95 -10.57 -65.31
CA HIS A 759 53.41 -10.52 -65.37
C HIS A 759 54.01 -11.91 -65.57
N THR A 760 53.52 -12.91 -64.84
CA THR A 760 53.91 -14.31 -64.96
C THR A 760 53.50 -14.92 -66.30
N GLU A 761 52.30 -14.59 -66.82
CA GLU A 761 51.85 -14.99 -68.16
C GLU A 761 52.73 -14.40 -69.27
N ASN A 762 53.15 -13.14 -69.14
CA ASN A 762 54.09 -12.52 -70.09
C ASN A 762 55.50 -13.12 -69.99
N LEU A 763 55.97 -13.48 -68.79
CA LEU A 763 57.28 -14.13 -68.61
C LEU A 763 57.29 -15.55 -69.19
N LEU A 764 56.22 -16.31 -68.97
CA LEU A 764 55.98 -17.63 -69.55
C LEU A 764 55.84 -17.56 -71.07
N ALA A 765 55.12 -16.56 -71.61
CA ALA A 765 54.98 -16.38 -73.05
C ALA A 765 56.32 -16.01 -73.73
N LYS A 766 57.19 -15.25 -73.05
CA LYS A 766 58.48 -14.79 -73.60
C LYS A 766 59.56 -15.87 -73.58
N ASN A 767 59.51 -16.80 -72.63
CA ASN A 767 60.48 -17.89 -72.49
C ASN A 767 59.99 -19.26 -72.99
N ARG A 768 58.72 -19.37 -73.42
CA ARG A 768 58.09 -20.63 -73.85
C ARG A 768 58.90 -21.39 -74.89
N ALA A 769 59.38 -20.70 -75.92
CA ALA A 769 60.17 -21.33 -76.99
C ALA A 769 61.51 -21.91 -76.49
N SER A 770 62.18 -21.23 -75.55
CA SER A 770 63.44 -21.72 -74.96
C SER A 770 63.21 -22.88 -73.99
N VAL A 771 62.09 -22.88 -73.26
CA VAL A 771 61.73 -23.95 -72.31
C VAL A 771 61.27 -25.19 -73.06
N ASP A 772 60.44 -25.04 -74.10
CA ASP A 772 59.99 -26.15 -74.95
C ASP A 772 61.17 -26.80 -75.69
N GLU A 773 62.13 -26.00 -76.19
CA GLU A 773 63.33 -26.52 -76.86
C GLU A 773 64.31 -27.20 -75.88
N ALA A 774 64.36 -26.75 -74.63
CA ALA A 774 65.12 -27.40 -73.56
C ALA A 774 64.44 -28.71 -73.09
N GLN A 775 63.10 -28.71 -72.94
CA GLN A 775 62.32 -29.89 -72.59
C GLN A 775 62.46 -30.97 -73.67
N GLU A 776 62.41 -30.61 -74.94
CA GLU A 776 62.51 -31.59 -76.02
C GLU A 776 63.93 -32.15 -76.18
N ARG A 777 64.97 -31.35 -75.90
CA ARG A 777 66.36 -31.83 -75.77
C ARG A 777 66.53 -32.78 -74.59
N ASN A 778 65.92 -32.47 -73.45
CA ASN A 778 65.93 -33.33 -72.27
C ASN A 778 65.20 -34.65 -72.54
N LYS A 779 64.04 -34.60 -73.21
CA LYS A 779 63.26 -35.78 -73.61
C LYS A 779 64.00 -36.68 -74.60
N LYS A 780 64.72 -36.10 -75.57
CA LYS A 780 65.62 -36.85 -76.47
C LYS A 780 66.79 -37.50 -75.73
N SER A 781 67.35 -36.81 -74.74
CA SER A 781 68.43 -37.37 -73.91
C SER A 781 67.95 -38.50 -73.00
N LEU A 782 66.76 -38.35 -72.41
CA LEU A 782 66.09 -39.37 -71.59
C LEU A 782 65.74 -40.61 -72.40
N THR A 783 65.21 -40.46 -73.61
CA THR A 783 64.92 -41.60 -74.50
C THR A 783 66.20 -42.31 -74.96
N LYS A 784 67.29 -41.57 -75.18
CA LYS A 784 68.61 -42.14 -75.50
C LYS A 784 69.21 -42.89 -74.30
N LEU A 785 69.10 -42.35 -73.10
CA LEU A 785 69.53 -43.02 -71.86
C LEU A 785 68.67 -44.26 -71.59
N ASN A 786 67.36 -44.18 -71.74
CA ASN A 786 66.45 -45.32 -71.53
C ASN A 786 66.69 -46.43 -72.56
N LYS A 787 67.03 -46.10 -73.82
CA LYS A 787 67.51 -47.08 -74.81
C LYS A 787 68.82 -47.74 -74.38
N LYS A 788 69.79 -46.97 -73.87
CA LYS A 788 71.03 -47.53 -73.31
C LYS A 788 70.76 -48.43 -72.10
N LEU A 789 69.83 -48.05 -71.24
CA LEU A 789 69.45 -48.80 -70.04
C LEU A 789 68.71 -50.10 -70.40
N LYS A 790 67.86 -50.09 -71.43
CA LYS A 790 67.29 -51.31 -72.02
C LYS A 790 68.34 -52.21 -72.67
N MET A 791 69.31 -51.65 -73.41
CA MET A 791 70.44 -52.46 -73.93
C MET A 791 71.29 -53.04 -72.80
N PHE A 792 71.56 -52.28 -71.74
CA PHE A 792 72.25 -52.80 -70.56
C PHE A 792 71.43 -53.90 -69.86
N GLY A 793 70.12 -53.71 -69.67
CA GLY A 793 69.23 -54.71 -69.06
C GLY A 793 69.09 -56.00 -69.88
N MET A 794 69.13 -55.93 -71.20
CA MET A 794 69.16 -57.10 -72.08
C MET A 794 70.52 -57.82 -72.09
N ASN A 795 71.61 -57.12 -71.81
CA ASN A 795 72.95 -57.69 -71.70
C ASN A 795 73.26 -58.26 -70.30
N ILE A 796 72.48 -57.94 -69.26
CA ILE A 796 72.68 -58.48 -67.89
C ILE A 796 72.62 -60.02 -67.83
N PRO A 797 71.65 -60.70 -68.49
CA PRO A 797 71.64 -62.16 -68.54
C PRO A 797 72.86 -62.76 -69.25
N GLU A 798 73.34 -62.13 -70.33
CA GLU A 798 74.56 -62.57 -71.06
C GLU A 798 75.86 -62.29 -70.27
N LEU A 799 75.90 -61.24 -69.44
CA LEU A 799 77.01 -60.94 -68.54
C LEU A 799 77.16 -61.98 -67.41
N ASN A 800 76.05 -62.54 -66.91
CA ASN A 800 76.07 -63.64 -65.94
C ASN A 800 76.45 -64.99 -66.58
N LEU A 801 76.28 -65.15 -67.90
CA LEU A 801 76.70 -66.34 -68.65
C LEU A 801 78.16 -66.29 -69.13
N GLN A 802 78.79 -65.11 -69.15
CA GLN A 802 80.21 -64.95 -69.51
C GLN A 802 81.17 -65.00 -68.31
N SER A 803 80.66 -65.11 -67.07
CA SER A 803 81.44 -65.26 -65.84
C SER A 803 80.98 -66.49 -65.07
N GLY A 804 81.30 -67.70 -65.57
CA GLY A 804 80.95 -68.92 -64.87
C GLY A 804 81.21 -70.18 -65.70
N SER A 805 82.49 -70.51 -65.89
CA SER A 805 82.90 -71.92 -65.94
C SER A 805 82.23 -72.67 -64.78
N ASN A 806 81.75 -73.91 -65.00
CA ASN A 806 81.39 -74.83 -63.92
C ASN A 806 82.47 -74.74 -62.84
N VAL A 807 82.16 -74.14 -61.69
CA VAL A 807 83.05 -74.14 -60.54
C VAL A 807 82.84 -75.50 -59.87
N THR A 808 83.61 -76.49 -60.30
CA THR A 808 83.66 -77.81 -59.64
C THR A 808 84.39 -77.76 -58.29
N ASP A 809 84.89 -76.59 -57.89
CA ASP A 809 85.53 -76.37 -56.58
C ASP A 809 84.55 -75.64 -55.64
N CYS A 810 83.66 -76.38 -54.98
CA CYS A 810 82.99 -75.86 -53.79
C CYS A 810 84.07 -75.54 -52.74
N SER A 811 84.10 -74.30 -52.24
CA SER A 811 84.98 -73.97 -51.12
C SER A 811 84.55 -74.80 -49.91
N ILE A 812 85.47 -75.55 -49.30
CA ILE A 812 85.19 -76.31 -48.06
C ILE A 812 84.73 -75.36 -46.95
N VAL A 813 85.15 -74.09 -47.00
CA VAL A 813 84.87 -73.07 -45.99
C VAL A 813 83.64 -72.23 -46.32
N CYS A 814 83.44 -71.87 -47.58
CA CYS A 814 82.40 -70.92 -48.01
C CYS A 814 81.36 -71.50 -48.97
N GLY A 815 81.35 -72.80 -49.27
CA GLY A 815 80.37 -73.37 -50.20
C GLY A 815 80.33 -72.71 -51.58
N GLY A 816 79.15 -72.70 -52.20
CA GLY A 816 78.85 -72.16 -53.53
C GLY A 816 77.47 -72.59 -54.05
N ALA A 817 76.99 -71.95 -55.13
CA ALA A 817 75.70 -72.29 -55.74
C ALA A 817 75.68 -73.75 -56.23
N GLY A 818 74.87 -74.60 -55.60
CA GLY A 818 74.79 -76.04 -55.87
C GLY A 818 75.51 -76.95 -54.85
N CYS A 819 76.12 -76.41 -53.80
CA CYS A 819 76.96 -77.16 -52.84
C CYS A 819 76.22 -77.65 -51.56
N GLY A 820 74.91 -77.39 -51.39
CA GLY A 820 74.10 -77.92 -50.28
C GLY A 820 74.29 -77.24 -48.90
N PHE A 821 75.22 -76.30 -48.77
CA PHE A 821 75.39 -75.40 -47.63
C PHE A 821 75.87 -74.02 -48.14
N CYS A 822 75.57 -72.96 -47.40
CA CYS A 822 75.79 -71.59 -47.87
C CYS A 822 77.10 -70.97 -47.38
N GLY A 823 77.70 -70.17 -48.25
CA GLY A 823 78.72 -69.16 -47.97
C GLY A 823 79.04 -68.34 -49.22
#